data_AF-A0A7Y5FH98-F1
#
_entry.id   AF-A0A7Y5FH98-F1
#
_cell.length_a   1.000
_cell.length_b   1.000
_cell.length_c   1.000
_cell.angle_alpha   90.00
_cell.angle_beta   90.00
_cell.angle_gamma   90.00
#
_symmetry.space_group_name_H-M   'P 1'
#
loop_
_entity.id
_entity.type
_entity.pdbx_description
1 polymer ?
#
loop_
_entity_poly.entity_id
_entity_poly.type
_entity_poly.pdbx_seq_one_letter_code
_entity_poly.pdbx_strand_id
1 'polypeptide(L)'
;MKKSEPTSLPASMMVWSIHDAVIENPALLEEQFHDLRRAGFDGVAVFVRCSRYTWAQASARASLKRIGELCQEHGLQYWAGPDARFISRSLLGKSHGLPVVLYGDQVRATHVPHFAPVIDNRFRLRCDIPARHSHMFHEVALEYAPAGILAAYALPVGETVIALRDIIDITAKTHFFYNARDRYVEAFGFFQPPDSRAWQVLAFFLVHSSHVDFSSASQMQHYQKKLTEFAQDVHNLDLLMWDEPGYTCVYGALPFSAQIQKEFKTRTKLVLREQVWKLALDCSDESHIPIRTNYFQTVQDSMIGAQRRIGTAMKKIWGPNLRAGIHDTWHFESADMCDMNHGSMDLWRSLPIHSGGFVDLGGVNQLRDPDSGYYAHLAAMSIICRSLGKFSREKFAFNNLWTVGDDEGAGWQKSVMDHCVNVMALFGQRWLAHAYGPVGTIGDENTFLGSPPLPGYPQHSTWPEFPQWNQRLREHFTAVEGQLPWANLLVVYPVETLYALANHRADAIAAEIFKLLLALTDHHYHVDVVSHSVFTKGIWKDQQLILDKNAYDAIIFPHAEIISEATANIQQSGAEQTLYAFSEPRKLTNTQAANLPIVYRAKDSNEILAWLEQHKNLRPVQAPENSWVSLTKLREKTIVTLAPSRHSFAFSGEIAFDGERLAVTRSRELQRFAFGLRRA
;
A
#
# COMPACT_ATOMS: atom_id res chain seq x y z
N MET A 1 1.34 -27.89 27.50
CA MET A 1 1.75 -27.44 26.15
C MET A 1 3.21 -27.04 26.21
N LYS A 2 4.10 -27.73 25.48
CA LYS A 2 5.48 -27.27 25.30
C LYS A 2 5.43 -25.88 24.64
N LYS A 3 6.15 -24.90 25.17
CA LYS A 3 6.42 -23.66 24.43
C LYS A 3 7.14 -24.10 23.15
N SER A 4 6.46 -24.09 22.01
CA SER A 4 7.12 -24.20 20.72
C SER A 4 8.13 -23.06 20.66
N GLU A 5 9.39 -23.38 20.37
CA GLU A 5 10.35 -22.35 19.99
C GLU A 5 9.73 -21.48 18.89
N PRO A 6 9.97 -20.16 18.89
CA PRO A 6 9.45 -19.31 17.83
C PRO A 6 9.95 -19.85 16.50
N THR A 7 9.02 -20.32 15.66
CA THR A 7 9.31 -20.74 14.29
C THR A 7 10.00 -19.58 13.58
N SER A 8 11.18 -19.87 13.00
CA SER A 8 11.92 -18.90 12.20
C SER A 8 11.02 -18.36 11.09
N LEU A 9 11.05 -17.05 10.87
CA LEU A 9 10.28 -16.44 9.78
C LEU A 9 10.71 -17.02 8.42
N PRO A 10 9.78 -17.29 7.51
CA PRO A 10 10.11 -17.84 6.20
C PRO A 10 10.88 -16.81 5.38
N ALA A 11 11.92 -17.22 4.64
CA ALA A 11 12.62 -16.33 3.72
C ALA A 11 11.78 -16.08 2.46
N SER A 12 10.99 -17.09 2.07
CA SER A 12 10.08 -17.05 0.92
C SER A 12 8.80 -17.84 1.20
N MET A 13 7.68 -17.30 0.75
CA MET A 13 6.36 -17.93 0.79
C MET A 13 5.76 -17.88 -0.60
N MET A 14 5.02 -18.91 -1.01
CA MET A 14 4.18 -18.85 -2.20
C MET A 14 2.75 -18.46 -1.83
N VAL A 15 2.23 -17.40 -2.46
CA VAL A 15 0.79 -17.13 -2.48
C VAL A 15 0.15 -18.21 -3.33
N TRP A 16 -0.80 -18.97 -2.78
CA TRP A 16 -1.45 -20.08 -3.45
C TRP A 16 -2.95 -19.83 -3.54
N SER A 17 -3.45 -19.63 -4.74
CA SER A 17 -4.87 -19.48 -5.02
C SER A 17 -5.49 -20.87 -5.23
N ILE A 18 -6.23 -21.35 -4.23
CA ILE A 18 -6.99 -22.59 -4.40
C ILE A 18 -8.34 -22.30 -5.06
N HIS A 19 -8.57 -22.96 -6.19
CA HIS A 19 -9.75 -22.83 -7.04
C HIS A 19 -10.56 -24.13 -7.04
N ASP A 20 -11.68 -24.16 -7.77
CA ASP A 20 -12.63 -25.29 -7.77
C ASP A 20 -11.96 -26.65 -7.94
N ALA A 21 -11.08 -26.81 -8.93
CA ALA A 21 -10.42 -28.09 -9.20
C ALA A 21 -9.54 -28.55 -8.03
N VAL A 22 -8.86 -27.63 -7.33
CA VAL A 22 -8.04 -27.94 -6.16
C VAL A 22 -8.93 -28.30 -4.96
N ILE A 23 -10.08 -27.64 -4.83
CA ILE A 23 -11.04 -27.91 -3.76
C ILE A 23 -11.74 -29.25 -3.95
N GLU A 24 -12.08 -29.59 -5.19
CA GLU A 24 -12.82 -30.80 -5.56
C GLU A 24 -11.93 -32.04 -5.73
N ASN A 25 -10.61 -31.87 -5.90
CA ASN A 25 -9.67 -32.95 -6.11
C ASN A 25 -8.52 -32.94 -5.06
N PRO A 26 -8.61 -33.75 -3.99
CA PRO A 26 -7.56 -33.86 -2.98
C PRO A 26 -6.19 -34.28 -3.52
N ALA A 27 -6.13 -35.09 -4.58
CA ALA A 27 -4.86 -35.51 -5.16
C ALA A 27 -4.14 -34.35 -5.84
N LEU A 28 -4.88 -33.48 -6.55
CA LEU A 28 -4.33 -32.26 -7.14
C LEU A 28 -3.82 -31.30 -6.07
N LEU A 29 -4.55 -31.14 -4.96
CA LEU A 29 -4.11 -30.32 -3.83
C LEU A 29 -2.75 -30.78 -3.29
N GLU A 30 -2.59 -32.08 -3.03
CA GLU A 30 -1.33 -32.63 -2.53
C GLU A 30 -0.20 -32.53 -3.57
N GLU A 31 -0.50 -32.75 -4.84
CA GLU A 31 0.45 -32.56 -5.95
C GLU A 31 0.99 -31.13 -5.98
N GLN A 32 0.09 -30.13 -5.98
CA GLN A 32 0.46 -28.72 -5.98
C GLN A 32 1.25 -28.34 -4.73
N PHE A 33 0.84 -28.81 -3.55
CA PHE A 33 1.60 -28.60 -2.31
C PHE A 33 3.04 -29.14 -2.42
N HIS A 34 3.20 -30.35 -2.96
CA HIS A 34 4.53 -30.94 -3.14
C HIS A 34 5.35 -30.23 -4.20
N ASP A 35 4.75 -29.67 -5.25
CA ASP A 35 5.41 -28.78 -6.20
C ASP A 35 5.99 -27.54 -5.52
N LEU A 36 5.18 -26.86 -4.70
CA LEU A 36 5.61 -25.70 -3.91
C LEU A 36 6.79 -26.05 -3.01
N ARG A 37 6.72 -27.18 -2.32
CA ARG A 37 7.83 -27.65 -1.47
C ARG A 37 9.09 -27.95 -2.29
N ARG A 38 8.96 -28.58 -3.47
CA ARG A 38 10.09 -28.88 -4.38
C ARG A 38 10.72 -27.60 -4.95
N ALA A 39 9.93 -26.56 -5.19
CA ALA A 39 10.42 -25.23 -5.56
C ALA A 39 11.18 -24.52 -4.42
N GLY A 40 11.18 -25.10 -3.22
CA GLY A 40 12.00 -24.65 -2.10
C GLY A 40 11.39 -23.50 -1.30
N PHE A 41 10.08 -23.30 -1.33
CA PHE A 41 9.42 -22.32 -0.45
C PHE A 41 9.41 -22.78 1.01
N ASP A 42 9.49 -21.84 1.94
CA ASP A 42 9.47 -22.12 3.38
C ASP A 42 8.03 -22.18 3.95
N GLY A 43 7.03 -21.91 3.11
CA GLY A 43 5.62 -21.99 3.44
C GLY A 43 4.69 -21.50 2.34
N VAL A 44 3.40 -21.50 2.65
CA VAL A 44 2.32 -21.13 1.72
C VAL A 44 1.38 -20.11 2.34
N ALA A 45 0.93 -19.16 1.52
CA ALA A 45 -0.05 -18.13 1.84
C ALA A 45 -1.31 -18.36 1.01
N VAL A 46 -2.32 -18.99 1.61
CA VAL A 46 -3.44 -19.57 0.85
C VAL A 46 -4.66 -18.66 0.81
N PHE A 47 -5.20 -18.47 -0.39
CA PHE A 47 -6.49 -17.82 -0.64
C PHE A 47 -7.45 -18.75 -1.38
N VAL A 48 -8.74 -18.67 -1.05
CA VAL A 48 -9.81 -19.25 -1.89
C VAL A 48 -10.21 -18.18 -2.89
N ARG A 49 -9.71 -18.31 -4.12
CA ARG A 49 -9.82 -17.32 -5.19
C ARG A 49 -10.01 -18.02 -6.53
N CYS A 50 -10.58 -17.32 -7.52
CA CYS A 50 -10.96 -17.92 -8.81
C CYS A 50 -11.86 -19.15 -8.64
N SER A 51 -12.75 -19.09 -7.65
CA SER A 51 -13.54 -20.25 -7.22
C SER A 51 -15.00 -19.90 -7.01
N ARG A 52 -15.91 -20.80 -7.42
CA ARG A 52 -17.34 -20.77 -7.03
C ARG A 52 -17.55 -21.11 -5.56
N TYR A 53 -16.51 -21.61 -4.89
CA TYR A 53 -16.51 -21.76 -3.45
C TYR A 53 -16.00 -20.49 -2.75
N THR A 54 -16.47 -20.29 -1.52
CA THR A 54 -15.89 -19.34 -0.58
C THR A 54 -15.16 -20.07 0.54
N TRP A 55 -14.20 -19.41 1.19
CA TRP A 55 -13.45 -20.01 2.31
C TRP A 55 -14.33 -20.44 3.49
N ALA A 56 -15.58 -19.93 3.59
CA ALA A 56 -16.51 -20.29 4.65
C ALA A 56 -17.27 -21.61 4.38
N GLN A 57 -17.24 -22.13 3.16
CA GLN A 57 -17.96 -23.36 2.81
C GLN A 57 -17.19 -24.61 3.22
N ALA A 58 -17.91 -25.69 3.53
CA ALA A 58 -17.34 -26.92 4.07
C ALA A 58 -16.24 -27.53 3.19
N SER A 59 -16.43 -27.60 1.87
CA SER A 59 -15.44 -28.15 0.94
C SER A 59 -14.14 -27.36 0.96
N ALA A 60 -14.21 -26.03 0.86
CA ALA A 60 -13.03 -25.16 0.92
C ALA A 60 -12.33 -25.26 2.28
N ARG A 61 -13.08 -25.34 3.39
CA ARG A 61 -12.50 -25.52 4.73
C ARG A 61 -11.79 -26.85 4.89
N ALA A 62 -12.31 -27.93 4.30
CA ALA A 62 -11.64 -29.22 4.29
C ALA A 62 -10.30 -29.16 3.55
N SER A 63 -10.25 -28.49 2.40
CA SER A 63 -8.99 -28.26 1.65
C SER A 63 -8.00 -27.42 2.45
N LEU A 64 -8.44 -26.31 3.04
CA LEU A 64 -7.59 -25.43 3.86
C LEU A 64 -7.05 -26.17 5.09
N LYS A 65 -7.89 -26.99 5.75
CA LYS A 65 -7.46 -27.87 6.83
C LYS A 65 -6.37 -28.84 6.36
N ARG A 66 -6.57 -29.51 5.23
CA ARG A 66 -5.58 -30.46 4.69
C ARG A 66 -4.25 -29.77 4.38
N ILE A 67 -4.27 -28.55 3.83
CA ILE A 67 -3.05 -27.76 3.60
C ILE A 67 -2.33 -27.47 4.93
N GLY A 68 -3.07 -27.08 5.98
CA GLY A 68 -2.49 -26.87 7.30
C GLY A 68 -1.84 -28.13 7.88
N GLU A 69 -2.46 -29.30 7.70
CA GLU A 69 -1.90 -30.60 8.09
C GLU A 69 -0.60 -30.91 7.33
N LEU A 70 -0.59 -30.73 6.00
CA LEU A 70 0.60 -30.92 5.16
C LEU A 70 1.75 -29.97 5.55
N CYS A 71 1.45 -28.70 5.84
CA CYS A 71 2.43 -27.75 6.34
C CYS A 71 3.06 -28.24 7.65
N GLN A 72 2.24 -28.73 8.58
CA GLN A 72 2.72 -29.27 9.84
C GLN A 72 3.57 -30.54 9.66
N GLU A 73 3.12 -31.47 8.80
CA GLU A 73 3.84 -32.70 8.46
C GLU A 73 5.24 -32.43 7.88
N HIS A 74 5.40 -31.32 7.16
CA HIS A 74 6.64 -30.96 6.46
C HIS A 74 7.41 -29.79 7.06
N GLY A 75 6.97 -29.24 8.20
CA GLY A 75 7.65 -28.13 8.88
C GLY A 75 7.62 -26.82 8.09
N LEU A 76 6.60 -26.60 7.26
CA LEU A 76 6.38 -25.37 6.51
C LEU A 76 5.47 -24.40 7.26
N GLN A 77 5.63 -23.11 7.00
CA GLN A 77 4.72 -22.08 7.52
C GLN A 77 3.37 -22.10 6.78
N TYR A 78 2.29 -21.93 7.52
CA TYR A 78 0.94 -21.87 6.98
C TYR A 78 0.26 -20.54 7.29
N TRP A 79 0.02 -19.76 6.24
CA TRP A 79 -0.75 -18.52 6.31
C TRP A 79 -2.04 -18.71 5.52
N ALA A 80 -3.14 -18.12 6.02
CA ALA A 80 -4.45 -18.23 5.39
C ALA A 80 -5.11 -16.87 5.29
N GLY A 81 -5.76 -16.64 4.14
CA GLY A 81 -6.48 -15.41 3.81
C GLY A 81 -7.99 -15.55 3.75
N PRO A 82 -8.67 -15.78 4.88
CA PRO A 82 -10.12 -15.73 4.95
C PRO A 82 -10.60 -14.27 4.92
N ASP A 83 -10.34 -13.56 3.83
CA ASP A 83 -10.69 -12.16 3.64
C ASP A 83 -12.21 -11.95 3.70
N ALA A 84 -12.66 -10.89 4.37
CA ALA A 84 -14.08 -10.56 4.50
C ALA A 84 -14.75 -10.29 3.13
N ARG A 85 -14.02 -9.74 2.16
CA ARG A 85 -14.56 -9.43 0.82
C ARG A 85 -14.89 -10.69 0.01
N PHE A 86 -14.14 -11.77 0.20
CA PHE A 86 -14.43 -13.07 -0.44
C PHE A 86 -15.69 -13.75 0.09
N ILE A 87 -16.32 -13.23 1.16
CA ILE A 87 -17.64 -13.67 1.62
C ILE A 87 -18.62 -12.50 1.79
N SER A 88 -18.39 -11.38 1.12
CA SER A 88 -19.12 -10.12 1.34
C SER A 88 -20.64 -10.33 1.40
N ARG A 89 -21.24 -10.99 0.39
CA ARG A 89 -22.69 -11.29 0.36
C ARG A 89 -23.22 -11.99 1.60
N SER A 90 -22.46 -12.95 2.13
CA SER A 90 -22.84 -13.69 3.34
C SER A 90 -22.81 -12.79 4.57
N LEU A 91 -21.91 -11.80 4.60
CA LEU A 91 -21.80 -10.82 5.68
C LEU A 91 -22.88 -9.74 5.62
N LEU A 92 -23.31 -9.37 4.42
CA LEU A 92 -24.39 -8.40 4.22
C LEU A 92 -25.73 -8.95 4.73
N GLY A 93 -26.06 -10.20 4.40
CA GLY A 93 -27.33 -10.82 4.78
C GLY A 93 -28.52 -9.99 4.26
N LYS A 94 -29.29 -9.38 5.18
CA LYS A 94 -30.41 -8.46 4.84
C LYS A 94 -30.01 -6.97 4.83
N SER A 95 -28.79 -6.64 5.24
CA SER A 95 -28.24 -5.29 5.23
C SER A 95 -27.90 -4.86 3.81
N HIS A 96 -27.96 -3.55 3.55
CA HIS A 96 -27.24 -2.97 2.41
C HIS A 96 -25.73 -3.13 2.63
N GLY A 97 -24.95 -3.25 1.55
CA GLY A 97 -23.50 -3.17 1.64
C GLY A 97 -23.01 -1.73 1.83
N LEU A 98 -21.70 -1.53 1.70
CA LEU A 98 -21.04 -0.25 1.96
C LEU A 98 -21.73 0.88 1.17
N PRO A 99 -22.27 1.91 1.86
CA PRO A 99 -22.70 3.13 1.21
C PRO A 99 -21.49 3.89 0.64
N VAL A 100 -21.58 4.26 -0.63
CA VAL A 100 -20.55 5.00 -1.36
C VAL A 100 -21.18 6.23 -1.98
N VAL A 101 -20.45 7.35 -1.93
CA VAL A 101 -20.81 8.57 -2.62
C VAL A 101 -19.99 8.69 -3.89
N LEU A 102 -20.66 8.87 -5.03
CA LEU A 102 -20.06 9.06 -6.34
C LEU A 102 -20.16 10.53 -6.76
N TYR A 103 -19.03 11.13 -7.11
CA TYR A 103 -18.91 12.44 -7.74
C TYR A 103 -18.08 12.39 -9.05
N GLY A 104 -17.86 11.15 -9.50
CA GLY A 104 -17.31 10.75 -10.78
C GLY A 104 -17.76 9.32 -11.10
N ASP A 105 -17.42 8.83 -12.29
CA ASP A 105 -17.63 7.45 -12.72
C ASP A 105 -16.31 6.77 -13.07
N GLN A 106 -16.34 5.44 -13.17
CA GLN A 106 -15.16 4.63 -13.48
C GLN A 106 -14.63 4.87 -14.90
N VAL A 107 -15.51 5.22 -15.85
CA VAL A 107 -15.13 5.46 -17.24
C VAL A 107 -14.23 6.69 -17.35
N ARG A 108 -14.40 7.66 -16.44
CA ARG A 108 -13.67 8.94 -16.41
C ARG A 108 -13.03 9.19 -15.04
N ALA A 109 -12.52 8.14 -14.38
CA ALA A 109 -11.97 8.23 -13.02
C ALA A 109 -10.80 9.23 -12.91
N THR A 110 -10.03 9.44 -13.97
CA THR A 110 -8.92 10.40 -14.02
C THR A 110 -9.37 11.85 -14.20
N HIS A 111 -10.64 12.10 -14.52
CA HIS A 111 -11.21 13.41 -14.79
C HIS A 111 -12.29 13.76 -13.76
N VAL A 112 -11.94 13.75 -12.46
CA VAL A 112 -12.87 14.05 -11.36
C VAL A 112 -12.57 15.42 -10.71
N PRO A 113 -13.59 16.12 -10.17
CA PRO A 113 -15.02 15.78 -10.17
C PRO A 113 -15.71 15.97 -11.52
N HIS A 114 -16.87 15.33 -11.71
CA HIS A 114 -17.70 15.55 -12.91
C HIS A 114 -18.65 16.73 -12.72
N PHE A 115 -18.70 17.60 -13.73
CA PHE A 115 -19.58 18.77 -13.76
C PHE A 115 -20.55 18.73 -14.93
N ALA A 116 -21.69 19.39 -14.77
CA ALA A 116 -22.61 19.69 -15.85
C ALA A 116 -22.80 21.21 -16.00
N PRO A 117 -22.67 21.79 -17.20
CA PRO A 117 -22.94 23.21 -17.39
C PRO A 117 -24.41 23.52 -17.16
N VAL A 118 -24.68 24.75 -16.72
CA VAL A 118 -26.03 25.32 -16.65
C VAL A 118 -26.31 26.06 -17.95
N ILE A 119 -27.26 25.55 -18.73
CA ILE A 119 -27.68 26.11 -20.04
C ILE A 119 -29.18 26.39 -19.97
N ASP A 120 -29.60 27.61 -20.29
CA ASP A 120 -31.00 28.05 -20.22
C ASP A 120 -31.67 27.72 -18.87
N ASN A 121 -30.94 28.01 -17.77
CA ASN A 121 -31.30 27.69 -16.38
C ASN A 121 -31.53 26.20 -16.08
N ARG A 122 -31.07 25.29 -16.94
CA ARG A 122 -31.19 23.84 -16.77
C ARG A 122 -29.82 23.20 -16.67
N PHE A 123 -29.74 22.11 -15.92
CA PHE A 123 -28.54 21.28 -15.85
C PHE A 123 -28.92 19.81 -15.90
N ARG A 124 -27.97 18.99 -16.36
CA ARG A 124 -28.09 17.52 -16.43
C ARG A 124 -26.71 16.89 -16.28
N LEU A 125 -26.48 16.24 -15.15
CA LEU A 125 -25.25 15.53 -14.84
C LEU A 125 -25.51 14.04 -14.78
N ARG A 126 -24.83 13.28 -15.63
CA ARG A 126 -24.88 11.81 -15.68
C ARG A 126 -23.60 11.20 -15.11
N CYS A 127 -23.75 10.14 -14.33
CA CYS A 127 -22.69 9.30 -13.80
C CYS A 127 -23.00 7.84 -14.14
N ASP A 128 -22.11 7.20 -14.91
CA ASP A 128 -22.24 5.79 -15.25
C ASP A 128 -21.86 4.92 -14.05
N ILE A 129 -22.66 3.88 -13.77
CA ILE A 129 -22.44 2.97 -12.64
C ILE A 129 -22.39 1.50 -13.09
N PRO A 130 -21.51 1.15 -14.04
CA PRO A 130 -21.29 -0.26 -14.38
C PRO A 130 -20.76 -1.02 -13.16
N ALA A 131 -20.94 -2.34 -13.16
CA ALA A 131 -20.27 -3.19 -12.18
C ALA A 131 -18.76 -3.10 -12.42
N ARG A 132 -17.98 -2.91 -11.35
CA ARG A 132 -16.52 -2.85 -11.43
C ARG A 132 -15.97 -4.25 -11.43
N HIS A 133 -15.17 -4.63 -12.42
CA HIS A 133 -14.41 -5.88 -12.31
C HIS A 133 -13.38 -5.76 -11.17
N SER A 134 -13.30 -6.76 -10.30
CA SER A 134 -12.31 -6.81 -9.25
C SER A 134 -12.09 -8.23 -8.76
N HIS A 135 -10.82 -8.62 -8.72
CA HIS A 135 -10.40 -9.93 -8.24
C HIS A 135 -10.46 -10.07 -6.71
N MET A 136 -10.75 -8.98 -5.99
CA MET A 136 -10.89 -8.93 -4.53
C MET A 136 -12.26 -9.40 -4.05
N PHE A 137 -13.13 -9.82 -4.96
CA PHE A 137 -14.48 -10.29 -4.65
C PHE A 137 -14.70 -11.66 -5.23
N HIS A 138 -15.42 -12.49 -4.47
CA HIS A 138 -15.85 -13.80 -4.93
C HIS A 138 -16.72 -13.73 -6.19
N GLU A 139 -17.56 -12.70 -6.30
CA GLU A 139 -18.44 -12.47 -7.45
C GLU A 139 -17.73 -11.84 -8.65
N VAL A 140 -16.41 -11.63 -8.58
CA VAL A 140 -15.58 -11.03 -9.64
C VAL A 140 -15.93 -9.58 -9.97
N ALA A 141 -16.99 -9.03 -9.36
CA ALA A 141 -17.39 -7.65 -9.55
C ALA A 141 -17.95 -6.98 -8.28
N LEU A 142 -17.71 -5.68 -8.19
CA LEU A 142 -18.37 -4.78 -7.26
C LEU A 142 -19.60 -4.16 -7.94
N GLU A 143 -20.78 -4.48 -7.42
CA GLU A 143 -22.05 -3.96 -7.93
C GLU A 143 -22.45 -2.70 -7.17
N TYR A 144 -23.16 -1.79 -7.85
CA TYR A 144 -23.71 -0.56 -7.26
C TYR A 144 -25.23 -0.54 -7.41
N ALA A 145 -25.92 -0.44 -6.28
CA ALA A 145 -27.36 -0.22 -6.21
C ALA A 145 -27.62 1.28 -5.94
N PRO A 146 -28.29 2.01 -6.84
CA PRO A 146 -28.59 3.42 -6.62
C PRO A 146 -29.50 3.65 -5.41
N ALA A 147 -29.17 4.64 -4.59
CA ALA A 147 -29.97 5.04 -3.43
C ALA A 147 -30.53 6.46 -3.53
N GLY A 148 -29.89 7.36 -4.29
CA GLY A 148 -30.42 8.70 -4.56
C GLY A 148 -29.33 9.75 -4.74
N ILE A 149 -29.67 11.01 -4.44
CA ILE A 149 -28.74 12.14 -4.41
C ILE A 149 -28.46 12.52 -2.95
N LEU A 150 -27.18 12.55 -2.58
CA LEU A 150 -26.75 13.02 -1.26
C LEU A 150 -26.79 14.56 -1.20
N ALA A 151 -26.18 15.20 -2.21
CA ALA A 151 -26.03 16.64 -2.33
C ALA A 151 -25.81 17.08 -3.78
N ALA A 152 -26.16 18.32 -4.11
CA ALA A 152 -25.82 18.96 -5.38
C ALA A 152 -25.52 20.45 -5.16
N TYR A 153 -24.49 20.95 -5.84
CA TYR A 153 -23.98 22.31 -5.69
C TYR A 153 -23.82 22.99 -7.05
N ALA A 154 -24.25 24.24 -7.15
CA ALA A 154 -23.95 25.11 -8.28
C ALA A 154 -22.75 26.00 -7.95
N LEU A 155 -21.85 26.16 -8.93
CA LEU A 155 -20.63 26.98 -8.83
C LEU A 155 -20.26 27.60 -10.19
N PRO A 156 -19.45 28.67 -10.23
CA PRO A 156 -18.92 29.23 -11.48
C PRO A 156 -18.02 28.24 -12.26
N VAL A 157 -17.98 28.40 -13.58
CA VAL A 157 -17.12 27.62 -14.48
C VAL A 157 -15.68 28.18 -14.47
N GLY A 158 -14.70 27.29 -14.53
CA GLY A 158 -13.29 27.63 -14.83
C GLY A 158 -12.41 27.99 -13.62
N GLU A 159 -12.97 28.00 -12.41
CA GLU A 159 -12.18 28.25 -11.19
C GLU A 159 -11.60 26.93 -10.65
N THR A 160 -10.27 26.87 -10.51
CA THR A 160 -9.58 25.73 -9.86
C THR A 160 -9.66 25.80 -8.34
N VAL A 161 -9.86 27.00 -7.79
CA VAL A 161 -9.98 27.28 -6.37
C VAL A 161 -11.24 28.11 -6.17
N ILE A 162 -12.21 27.57 -5.45
CA ILE A 162 -13.56 28.16 -5.34
C ILE A 162 -13.67 29.00 -4.07
N ALA A 163 -14.25 30.20 -4.18
CA ALA A 163 -14.61 30.99 -3.00
C ALA A 163 -15.91 30.48 -2.37
N LEU A 164 -15.97 30.44 -1.03
CA LEU A 164 -17.13 29.89 -0.31
C LEU A 164 -18.48 30.53 -0.70
N ARG A 165 -18.48 31.84 -0.97
CA ARG A 165 -19.67 32.60 -1.39
C ARG A 165 -20.22 32.18 -2.75
N ASP A 166 -19.40 31.53 -3.57
CA ASP A 166 -19.73 31.13 -4.94
C ASP A 166 -20.25 29.68 -5.01
N ILE A 167 -20.46 29.02 -3.86
CA ILE A 167 -21.01 27.67 -3.77
C ILE A 167 -22.44 27.74 -3.27
N ILE A 168 -23.38 27.31 -4.09
CA ILE A 168 -24.81 27.33 -3.77
C ILE A 168 -25.32 25.90 -3.69
N ASP A 169 -25.82 25.48 -2.52
CA ASP A 169 -26.51 24.20 -2.37
C ASP A 169 -27.86 24.25 -3.12
N ILE A 170 -27.98 23.38 -4.12
CA ILE A 170 -29.18 23.23 -4.95
C ILE A 170 -29.82 21.85 -4.80
N THR A 171 -29.46 21.10 -3.75
CA THR A 171 -29.93 19.74 -3.51
C THR A 171 -31.45 19.64 -3.54
N ALA A 172 -32.16 20.58 -2.89
CA ALA A 172 -33.62 20.61 -2.86
C ALA A 172 -34.28 20.90 -4.22
N LYS A 173 -33.53 21.44 -5.20
CA LYS A 173 -33.98 21.74 -6.57
C LYS A 173 -33.55 20.68 -7.59
N THR A 174 -32.91 19.61 -7.12
CA THR A 174 -32.32 18.58 -7.97
C THR A 174 -33.17 17.32 -7.94
N HIS A 175 -33.49 16.79 -9.12
CA HIS A 175 -34.17 15.52 -9.30
C HIS A 175 -33.15 14.41 -9.54
N PHE A 176 -33.48 13.22 -9.04
CA PHE A 176 -32.71 12.00 -9.26
C PHE A 176 -33.42 11.10 -10.27
N PHE A 177 -32.67 10.59 -11.23
CA PHE A 177 -33.14 9.55 -12.14
C PHE A 177 -32.14 8.40 -12.19
N TYR A 178 -32.66 7.17 -12.27
CA TYR A 178 -31.87 5.97 -12.48
C TYR A 178 -32.38 5.25 -13.73
N ASN A 179 -31.50 5.08 -14.72
CA ASN A 179 -31.77 4.24 -15.86
C ASN A 179 -31.20 2.85 -15.61
N ALA A 180 -32.06 1.92 -15.20
CA ALA A 180 -31.65 0.55 -14.90
C ALA A 180 -31.14 -0.23 -16.12
N ARG A 181 -31.67 0.07 -17.32
CA ARG A 181 -31.25 -0.59 -18.57
C ARG A 181 -29.82 -0.21 -18.94
N ASP A 182 -29.55 1.09 -18.93
CA ASP A 182 -28.28 1.65 -19.41
C ASP A 182 -27.26 1.86 -18.27
N ARG A 183 -27.61 1.48 -17.03
CA ARG A 183 -26.78 1.50 -15.83
C ARG A 183 -26.11 2.85 -15.54
N TYR A 184 -26.92 3.91 -15.49
CA TYR A 184 -26.45 5.23 -15.07
C TYR A 184 -27.44 5.92 -14.14
N VAL A 185 -26.90 6.82 -13.31
CA VAL A 185 -27.66 7.76 -12.50
C VAL A 185 -27.52 9.18 -13.03
N GLU A 186 -28.53 10.00 -12.78
CA GLU A 186 -28.58 11.35 -13.30
C GLU A 186 -29.16 12.32 -12.27
N ALA A 187 -28.50 13.48 -12.14
CA ALA A 187 -28.95 14.64 -11.41
C ALA A 187 -29.33 15.72 -12.41
N PHE A 188 -30.58 16.17 -12.39
CA PHE A 188 -31.08 17.18 -13.31
C PHE A 188 -32.04 18.12 -12.62
N GLY A 189 -32.21 19.33 -13.17
CA GLY A 189 -33.13 20.30 -12.59
C GLY A 189 -32.94 21.70 -13.15
N PHE A 190 -33.43 22.66 -12.38
CA PHE A 190 -33.38 24.07 -12.73
C PHE A 190 -32.55 24.85 -11.70
N PHE A 191 -31.67 25.71 -12.21
CA PHE A 191 -30.91 26.66 -11.41
C PHE A 191 -30.84 27.98 -12.17
N GLN A 192 -31.28 29.06 -11.52
CA GLN A 192 -31.15 30.42 -12.05
C GLN A 192 -29.86 31.02 -11.49
N PRO A 193 -28.83 31.26 -12.33
CA PRO A 193 -27.60 31.92 -11.90
C PRO A 193 -27.87 33.26 -11.22
N PRO A 194 -27.13 33.60 -10.15
CA PRO A 194 -27.24 34.89 -9.47
C PRO A 194 -26.62 36.05 -10.27
N ASP A 195 -25.80 35.75 -11.28
CA ASP A 195 -25.05 36.71 -12.07
C ASP A 195 -24.87 36.23 -13.53
N SER A 196 -24.14 37.00 -14.34
CA SER A 196 -23.89 36.72 -15.75
C SER A 196 -22.72 35.75 -16.03
N ARG A 197 -22.04 35.22 -15.00
CA ARG A 197 -20.95 34.25 -15.20
C ARG A 197 -21.54 32.94 -15.74
N ALA A 198 -20.68 32.12 -16.34
CA ALA A 198 -21.06 30.74 -16.65
C ALA A 198 -21.06 29.92 -15.35
N TRP A 199 -22.12 29.14 -15.14
CA TRP A 199 -22.28 28.27 -13.97
C TRP A 199 -22.33 26.80 -14.38
N GLN A 200 -21.93 25.93 -13.46
CA GLN A 200 -21.96 24.48 -13.57
C GLN A 200 -22.46 23.85 -12.27
N VAL A 201 -22.87 22.59 -12.35
CA VAL A 201 -23.36 21.80 -11.23
C VAL A 201 -22.46 20.60 -10.99
N LEU A 202 -22.15 20.39 -9.71
CA LEU A 202 -21.54 19.18 -9.16
C LEU A 202 -22.60 18.42 -8.36
N ALA A 203 -22.76 17.12 -8.59
CA ALA A 203 -23.66 16.28 -7.79
C ALA A 203 -22.91 15.11 -7.14
N PHE A 204 -23.40 14.72 -5.97
CA PHE A 204 -22.92 13.60 -5.18
C PHE A 204 -24.04 12.55 -5.12
N PHE A 205 -23.89 11.46 -5.88
CA PHE A 205 -24.84 10.36 -5.94
C PHE A 205 -24.57 9.37 -4.80
N LEU A 206 -25.60 8.93 -4.09
CA LEU A 206 -25.49 7.88 -3.09
C LEU A 206 -25.83 6.54 -3.72
N VAL A 207 -24.93 5.56 -3.55
CA VAL A 207 -25.12 4.17 -3.97
C VAL A 207 -24.78 3.23 -2.81
N HIS A 208 -25.38 2.04 -2.79
CA HIS A 208 -24.96 0.94 -1.93
C HIS A 208 -24.19 -0.07 -2.77
N SER A 209 -22.98 -0.42 -2.36
CA SER A 209 -22.20 -1.41 -3.08
C SER A 209 -22.41 -2.83 -2.54
N SER A 210 -21.99 -3.86 -3.27
CA SER A 210 -21.90 -5.24 -2.76
C SER A 210 -20.69 -5.46 -1.82
N HIS A 211 -19.98 -4.41 -1.42
CA HIS A 211 -18.83 -4.48 -0.51
C HIS A 211 -19.23 -4.60 0.96
N VAL A 212 -18.41 -5.29 1.74
CA VAL A 212 -18.48 -5.30 3.19
C VAL A 212 -18.13 -3.92 3.76
N ASP A 213 -18.88 -3.44 4.73
CA ASP A 213 -18.58 -2.21 5.44
C ASP A 213 -17.73 -2.51 6.68
N PHE A 214 -16.42 -2.23 6.60
CA PHE A 214 -15.49 -2.40 7.72
C PHE A 214 -15.82 -1.52 8.94
N SER A 215 -16.56 -0.43 8.74
CA SER A 215 -17.07 0.42 9.82
C SER A 215 -18.30 -0.17 10.51
N SER A 216 -19.00 -1.11 9.87
CA SER A 216 -20.21 -1.72 10.42
C SER A 216 -19.87 -2.77 11.48
N ALA A 217 -20.16 -2.45 12.74
CA ALA A 217 -19.97 -3.37 13.86
C ALA A 217 -20.74 -4.69 13.65
N SER A 218 -21.95 -4.63 13.07
CA SER A 218 -22.78 -5.82 12.81
C SER A 218 -22.15 -6.77 11.79
N GLN A 219 -21.64 -6.23 10.66
CA GLN A 219 -21.00 -7.03 9.63
C GLN A 219 -19.66 -7.60 10.14
N MET A 220 -18.88 -6.82 10.90
CA MET A 220 -17.64 -7.29 11.50
C MET A 220 -17.85 -8.35 12.59
N GLN A 221 -18.94 -8.27 13.36
CA GLN A 221 -19.33 -9.34 14.30
C GLN A 221 -19.71 -10.62 13.56
N HIS A 222 -20.46 -10.50 12.46
CA HIS A 222 -20.80 -11.65 11.63
C HIS A 222 -19.53 -12.30 11.05
N TYR A 223 -18.60 -11.48 10.55
CA TYR A 223 -17.31 -11.95 10.05
C TYR A 223 -16.49 -12.65 11.13
N GLN A 224 -16.42 -12.09 12.34
CA GLN A 224 -15.75 -12.74 13.47
C GLN A 224 -16.36 -14.11 13.80
N LYS A 225 -17.70 -14.24 13.73
CA LYS A 225 -18.38 -15.53 13.89
C LYS A 225 -17.94 -16.52 12.80
N LYS A 226 -17.89 -16.08 11.55
CA LYS A 226 -17.41 -16.92 10.43
C LYS A 226 -15.96 -17.36 10.58
N LEU A 227 -15.08 -16.49 11.09
CA LEU A 227 -13.70 -16.88 11.42
C LEU A 227 -13.63 -17.88 12.58
N THR A 228 -14.54 -17.77 13.56
CA THR A 228 -14.62 -18.74 14.65
C THR A 228 -15.07 -20.11 14.13
N GLU A 229 -16.04 -20.15 13.21
CA GLU A 229 -16.45 -21.37 12.49
C GLU A 229 -15.28 -21.94 11.68
N PHE A 230 -14.52 -21.09 10.98
CA PHE A 230 -13.33 -21.48 10.22
C PHE A 230 -12.23 -22.11 11.10
N ALA A 231 -11.97 -21.52 12.27
CA ALA A 231 -10.97 -22.02 13.22
C ALA A 231 -11.30 -23.40 13.84
N GLN A 232 -12.55 -23.85 13.73
CA GLN A 232 -12.93 -25.22 14.12
C GLN A 232 -12.40 -26.28 13.16
N ASP A 233 -12.11 -25.91 11.92
CA ASP A 233 -11.53 -26.82 10.92
C ASP A 233 -10.02 -26.60 10.80
N VAL A 234 -9.59 -25.33 10.83
CA VAL A 234 -8.18 -24.94 10.73
C VAL A 234 -7.66 -24.58 12.12
N HIS A 235 -7.09 -25.55 12.83
CA HIS A 235 -6.67 -25.37 14.22
C HIS A 235 -5.33 -24.66 14.42
N ASN A 236 -4.45 -24.70 13.41
CA ASN A 236 -3.12 -24.11 13.45
C ASN A 236 -2.97 -23.11 12.31
N LEU A 237 -2.49 -21.92 12.63
CA LEU A 237 -2.29 -20.83 11.67
C LEU A 237 -1.15 -19.93 12.16
N ASP A 238 -0.10 -19.76 11.35
CA ASP A 238 1.02 -18.88 11.71
C ASP A 238 0.66 -17.41 11.50
N LEU A 239 -0.13 -17.11 10.45
CA LEU A 239 -0.53 -15.75 10.10
C LEU A 239 -1.93 -15.70 9.48
N LEU A 240 -2.74 -14.73 9.93
CA LEU A 240 -4.02 -14.35 9.34
C LEU A 240 -3.85 -13.15 8.39
N MET A 241 -4.29 -13.27 7.15
CA MET A 241 -4.07 -12.25 6.12
C MET A 241 -5.38 -11.71 5.51
N TRP A 242 -5.40 -10.42 5.16
CA TRP A 242 -6.38 -9.78 4.27
C TRP A 242 -5.59 -9.17 3.12
N ASP A 243 -5.92 -9.52 1.89
CA ASP A 243 -5.18 -9.11 0.69
C ASP A 243 -5.48 -7.65 0.37
N GLU A 244 -4.55 -6.68 0.37
CA GLU A 244 -4.87 -5.26 0.07
C GLU A 244 -6.09 -4.70 0.85
N PRO A 245 -6.08 -4.66 2.18
CA PRO A 245 -7.27 -4.39 2.97
C PRO A 245 -7.77 -2.93 2.84
N GLY A 246 -9.00 -2.77 2.33
CA GLY A 246 -9.67 -1.46 2.30
C GLY A 246 -10.94 -1.43 1.46
N TYR A 247 -11.48 -0.23 1.23
CA TYR A 247 -12.82 -0.04 0.66
C TYR A 247 -12.90 -0.20 -0.86
N THR A 248 -11.77 -0.42 -1.55
CA THR A 248 -11.68 -0.58 -3.02
C THR A 248 -12.31 0.56 -3.83
N CYS A 249 -12.31 1.78 -3.29
CA CYS A 249 -12.87 2.96 -3.94
C CYS A 249 -11.87 3.59 -4.91
N VAL A 250 -12.38 4.04 -6.07
CA VAL A 250 -11.64 4.74 -7.12
C VAL A 250 -11.65 6.25 -6.92
N TYR A 251 -10.91 6.98 -7.76
CA TYR A 251 -11.11 8.42 -7.88
C TYR A 251 -12.58 8.74 -8.23
N GLY A 252 -13.19 9.70 -7.52
CA GLY A 252 -14.61 10.00 -7.68
C GLY A 252 -15.56 9.19 -6.80
N ALA A 253 -15.07 8.25 -5.98
CA ALA A 253 -15.88 7.41 -5.10
C ALA A 253 -15.41 7.48 -3.64
N LEU A 254 -16.34 7.67 -2.69
CA LEU A 254 -16.05 7.91 -1.27
C LEU A 254 -16.83 6.94 -0.37
N PRO A 255 -16.16 6.17 0.53
CA PRO A 255 -16.85 5.42 1.57
C PRO A 255 -17.66 6.35 2.49
N PHE A 256 -18.98 6.12 2.61
CA PHE A 256 -19.89 7.08 3.23
C PHE A 256 -20.88 6.45 4.22
N SER A 257 -20.46 5.42 4.94
CA SER A 257 -21.30 4.75 5.93
C SER A 257 -21.77 5.70 7.04
N ALA A 258 -22.87 5.33 7.72
CA ALA A 258 -23.36 6.08 8.87
C ALA A 258 -22.32 6.16 10.01
N GLN A 259 -21.50 5.13 10.18
CA GLN A 259 -20.45 5.11 11.20
C GLN A 259 -19.31 6.08 10.84
N ILE A 260 -18.87 6.13 9.58
CA ILE A 260 -17.87 7.11 9.11
C ILE A 260 -18.37 8.53 9.36
N GLN A 261 -19.62 8.83 9.00
CA GLN A 261 -20.23 10.14 9.24
C GLN A 261 -20.28 10.50 10.73
N LYS A 262 -20.62 9.54 11.59
CA LYS A 262 -20.67 9.72 13.05
C LYS A 262 -19.28 9.98 13.64
N GLU A 263 -18.27 9.23 13.21
CA GLU A 263 -16.89 9.39 13.67
C GLU A 263 -16.31 10.73 13.22
N PHE A 264 -16.54 11.11 11.96
CA PHE A 264 -16.18 12.43 11.46
C PHE A 264 -16.82 13.54 12.31
N LYS A 265 -18.14 13.48 12.55
CA LYS A 265 -18.85 14.46 13.39
C LYS A 265 -18.32 14.47 14.82
N THR A 266 -17.93 13.33 15.36
CA THR A 266 -17.36 13.26 16.71
C THR A 266 -16.03 14.00 16.78
N ARG A 267 -15.18 13.83 15.75
CA ARG A 267 -13.86 14.44 15.62
C ARG A 267 -13.91 15.94 15.35
N THR A 268 -14.72 16.37 14.38
CA THR A 268 -14.70 17.74 13.86
C THR A 268 -15.83 18.62 14.39
N LYS A 269 -16.87 18.01 15.00
CA LYS A 269 -18.15 18.64 15.35
C LYS A 269 -18.97 19.11 14.13
N LEU A 270 -18.54 18.80 12.92
CA LEU A 270 -19.21 19.17 11.67
C LEU A 270 -20.01 18.00 11.09
N VAL A 271 -21.06 18.31 10.32
CA VAL A 271 -21.84 17.30 9.60
C VAL A 271 -21.17 17.01 8.27
N LEU A 272 -20.71 15.77 8.04
CA LEU A 272 -19.95 15.41 6.84
C LEU A 272 -20.72 15.71 5.54
N ARG A 273 -22.03 15.45 5.51
CA ARG A 273 -22.90 15.75 4.35
C ARG A 273 -22.81 17.22 3.92
N GLU A 274 -22.76 18.15 4.85
CA GLU A 274 -22.69 19.59 4.57
C GLU A 274 -21.31 20.03 4.07
N GLN A 275 -20.29 19.20 4.29
CA GLN A 275 -18.90 19.47 3.92
C GLN A 275 -18.43 18.62 2.72
N VAL A 276 -19.29 17.76 2.15
CA VAL A 276 -18.89 16.74 1.16
C VAL A 276 -18.25 17.36 -0.09
N TRP A 277 -18.69 18.55 -0.50
CA TRP A 277 -18.11 19.25 -1.64
C TRP A 277 -16.64 19.62 -1.45
N LYS A 278 -16.19 19.84 -0.21
CA LYS A 278 -14.78 20.12 0.12
C LYS A 278 -13.88 18.91 -0.08
N LEU A 279 -14.44 17.70 -0.15
CA LEU A 279 -13.67 16.50 -0.52
C LEU A 279 -13.32 16.47 -2.01
N ALA A 280 -14.04 17.22 -2.84
CA ALA A 280 -13.86 17.27 -4.28
C ALA A 280 -13.22 18.58 -4.79
N LEU A 281 -13.41 19.70 -4.06
CA LEU A 281 -13.03 21.04 -4.52
C LEU A 281 -12.08 21.75 -3.56
N ASP A 282 -11.10 22.47 -4.12
CA ASP A 282 -10.21 23.33 -3.35
C ASP A 282 -10.91 24.65 -3.06
N CYS A 283 -10.72 25.16 -1.84
CA CYS A 283 -11.33 26.41 -1.35
C CYS A 283 -10.29 27.51 -1.28
N SER A 284 -10.67 28.74 -1.63
CA SER A 284 -9.76 29.91 -1.56
C SER A 284 -9.32 30.25 -0.13
N ASP A 285 -10.13 29.92 0.86
CA ASP A 285 -9.81 30.05 2.28
C ASP A 285 -9.13 28.81 2.87
N GLU A 286 -8.83 27.82 2.02
CA GLU A 286 -8.17 26.56 2.39
C GLU A 286 -8.95 25.70 3.41
N SER A 287 -10.23 26.01 3.67
CA SER A 287 -11.04 25.28 4.64
C SER A 287 -11.32 23.82 4.26
N HIS A 288 -10.94 23.38 3.06
CA HIS A 288 -10.96 21.99 2.63
C HIS A 288 -9.86 21.14 3.27
N ILE A 289 -8.69 21.72 3.61
CA ILE A 289 -7.55 21.01 4.20
C ILE A 289 -7.98 20.21 5.45
N PRO A 290 -8.50 20.85 6.51
CA PRO A 290 -8.89 20.11 7.71
C PRO A 290 -10.03 19.13 7.44
N ILE A 291 -10.94 19.42 6.49
CA ILE A 291 -12.05 18.52 6.17
C ILE A 291 -11.53 17.23 5.54
N ARG A 292 -10.66 17.33 4.53
CA ARG A 292 -10.09 16.17 3.84
C ARG A 292 -9.19 15.35 4.78
N THR A 293 -8.27 16.00 5.49
CA THR A 293 -7.42 15.34 6.49
C THR A 293 -8.26 14.55 7.50
N ASN A 294 -9.28 15.18 8.11
CA ASN A 294 -10.10 14.48 9.11
C ASN A 294 -10.97 13.37 8.49
N TYR A 295 -11.48 13.55 7.28
CA TYR A 295 -12.28 12.54 6.59
C TYR A 295 -11.43 11.31 6.25
N PHE A 296 -10.32 11.47 5.53
CA PHE A 296 -9.50 10.33 5.12
C PHE A 296 -8.85 9.61 6.29
N GLN A 297 -8.45 10.35 7.34
CA GLN A 297 -8.01 9.72 8.57
C GLN A 297 -9.13 8.91 9.24
N THR A 298 -10.40 9.35 9.17
CA THR A 298 -11.55 8.60 9.69
C THR A 298 -11.80 7.31 8.89
N VAL A 299 -11.74 7.39 7.56
CA VAL A 299 -11.85 6.20 6.67
C VAL A 299 -10.79 5.17 7.04
N GLN A 300 -9.54 5.60 7.17
CA GLN A 300 -8.42 4.73 7.54
C GLN A 300 -8.56 4.18 8.98
N ASP A 301 -8.98 4.99 9.96
CA ASP A 301 -9.16 4.55 11.34
C ASP A 301 -10.23 3.46 11.48
N SER A 302 -11.29 3.54 10.66
CA SER A 302 -12.30 2.49 10.60
C SER A 302 -11.71 1.15 10.13
N MET A 303 -10.88 1.19 9.08
CA MET A 303 -10.20 0.01 8.51
C MET A 303 -9.23 -0.61 9.53
N ILE A 304 -8.33 0.19 10.09
CA ILE A 304 -7.38 -0.21 11.14
C ILE A 304 -8.13 -0.73 12.38
N GLY A 305 -9.25 -0.10 12.74
CA GLY A 305 -10.11 -0.51 13.84
C GLY A 305 -10.70 -1.90 13.63
N ALA A 306 -11.15 -2.22 12.40
CA ALA A 306 -11.67 -3.53 12.05
C ALA A 306 -10.58 -4.61 12.15
N GLN A 307 -9.42 -4.39 11.54
CA GLN A 307 -8.27 -5.31 11.62
C GLN A 307 -7.82 -5.52 13.08
N ARG A 308 -7.76 -4.46 13.90
CA ARG A 308 -7.40 -4.58 15.32
C ARG A 308 -8.36 -5.47 16.09
N ARG A 309 -9.67 -5.27 15.91
CA ARG A 309 -10.71 -6.05 16.59
C ARG A 309 -10.63 -7.52 16.19
N ILE A 310 -10.53 -7.80 14.88
CA ILE A 310 -10.42 -9.16 14.38
C ILE A 310 -9.13 -9.81 14.84
N GLY A 311 -7.97 -9.17 14.66
CA GLY A 311 -6.68 -9.71 15.10
C GLY A 311 -6.65 -10.01 16.60
N THR A 312 -7.24 -9.14 17.44
CA THR A 312 -7.37 -9.38 18.88
C THR A 312 -8.26 -10.57 19.20
N ALA A 313 -9.40 -10.71 18.52
CA ALA A 313 -10.30 -11.84 18.69
C ALA A 313 -9.64 -13.15 18.25
N MET A 314 -8.96 -13.14 17.10
CA MET A 314 -8.36 -14.32 16.49
C MET A 314 -7.12 -14.80 17.26
N LYS A 315 -6.36 -13.91 17.90
CA LYS A 315 -5.31 -14.29 18.86
C LYS A 315 -5.82 -15.05 20.08
N LYS A 316 -7.09 -14.90 20.45
CA LYS A 316 -7.70 -15.70 21.52
C LYS A 316 -8.04 -17.13 21.05
N ILE A 317 -8.18 -17.33 19.74
CA ILE A 317 -8.58 -18.60 19.13
C ILE A 317 -7.33 -19.40 18.72
N TRP A 318 -6.48 -18.83 17.84
CA TRP A 318 -5.25 -19.47 17.36
C TRP A 318 -4.03 -19.24 18.25
N GLY A 319 -4.17 -18.41 19.29
CA GLY A 319 -3.13 -18.18 20.28
C GLY A 319 -2.35 -16.87 20.11
N PRO A 320 -1.56 -16.49 21.12
CA PRO A 320 -0.92 -15.17 21.20
C PRO A 320 0.17 -14.94 20.14
N ASN A 321 0.69 -16.01 19.56
CA ASN A 321 1.74 -15.98 18.53
C ASN A 321 1.19 -15.78 17.12
N LEU A 322 -0.14 -15.77 16.93
CA LEU A 322 -0.76 -15.51 15.63
C LEU A 322 -0.28 -14.15 15.09
N ARG A 323 0.38 -14.20 13.93
CA ARG A 323 0.73 -13.00 13.18
C ARG A 323 -0.46 -12.52 12.36
N ALA A 324 -0.39 -11.26 11.94
CA ALA A 324 -1.42 -10.63 11.13
C ALA A 324 -0.82 -9.63 10.16
N GLY A 325 -1.44 -9.54 8.99
CA GLY A 325 -1.13 -8.59 7.92
C GLY A 325 -0.58 -9.27 6.66
N ILE A 326 -0.99 -8.75 5.50
CA ILE A 326 -0.31 -8.85 4.19
C ILE A 326 -0.60 -7.51 3.47
N HIS A 327 0.28 -7.13 2.53
CA HIS A 327 0.48 -5.78 1.97
C HIS A 327 -0.69 -4.79 2.10
N ASP A 328 -0.40 -3.64 2.73
CA ASP A 328 -1.16 -2.43 2.45
C ASP A 328 -0.58 -1.88 1.14
N THR A 329 -1.36 -1.84 0.07
CA THR A 329 -0.89 -1.41 -1.24
C THR A 329 -0.86 0.10 -1.36
N TRP A 330 0.22 0.59 -1.97
CA TRP A 330 0.30 1.94 -2.51
C TRP A 330 -0.07 1.88 -3.99
N HIS A 331 -1.32 2.14 -4.32
CA HIS A 331 -1.89 1.94 -5.65
C HIS A 331 -1.47 3.00 -6.69
N PHE A 332 -0.18 3.35 -6.79
CA PHE A 332 0.32 4.05 -7.99
C PHE A 332 0.31 3.16 -9.24
N GLU A 333 0.08 1.84 -9.07
CA GLU A 333 0.12 0.84 -10.13
C GLU A 333 -1.25 0.54 -10.74
N SER A 334 -2.35 0.70 -9.99
CA SER A 334 -3.70 0.56 -10.51
C SER A 334 -4.26 1.95 -10.84
N ALA A 335 -4.18 2.32 -12.12
CA ALA A 335 -4.42 3.67 -12.65
C ALA A 335 -5.79 4.32 -12.31
N ASP A 336 -6.74 3.59 -11.71
CA ASP A 336 -8.07 4.07 -11.32
C ASP A 336 -8.29 4.15 -9.79
N MET A 337 -7.48 3.47 -8.96
CA MET A 337 -7.66 3.44 -7.51
C MET A 337 -7.01 4.64 -6.82
N CYS A 338 -7.65 5.12 -5.76
CA CYS A 338 -7.15 6.24 -4.96
C CYS A 338 -6.90 5.75 -3.54
N ASP A 339 -5.64 5.67 -3.11
CA ASP A 339 -5.25 5.13 -1.79
C ASP A 339 -5.90 5.87 -0.61
N MET A 340 -6.18 7.16 -0.79
CA MET A 340 -6.93 7.96 0.18
C MET A 340 -8.34 7.40 0.39
N ASN A 341 -9.03 7.07 -0.70
CA ASN A 341 -10.40 6.54 -0.68
C ASN A 341 -10.42 5.06 -0.26
N HIS A 342 -9.36 4.31 -0.60
CA HIS A 342 -9.19 2.93 -0.18
C HIS A 342 -8.99 2.80 1.34
N GLY A 343 -8.35 3.80 1.96
CA GLY A 343 -8.02 3.81 3.38
C GLY A 343 -6.61 3.29 3.69
N SER A 344 -5.72 3.23 2.68
CA SER A 344 -4.36 2.68 2.77
C SER A 344 -3.26 3.73 2.70
N MET A 345 -3.55 5.02 2.46
CA MET A 345 -2.50 6.01 2.16
C MET A 345 -1.39 6.16 3.22
N ASP A 346 -1.70 6.09 4.52
CA ASP A 346 -0.67 6.14 5.58
C ASP A 346 -0.36 4.74 6.13
N LEU A 347 0.48 3.99 5.43
CA LEU A 347 0.89 2.62 5.79
C LEU A 347 1.46 2.51 7.21
N TRP A 348 2.04 3.59 7.75
CA TRP A 348 2.65 3.55 9.08
C TRP A 348 1.61 3.55 10.21
N ARG A 349 0.38 4.02 9.95
CA ARG A 349 -0.70 3.98 10.94
C ARG A 349 -1.22 2.57 11.20
N SER A 350 -1.04 1.63 10.27
CA SER A 350 -1.41 0.22 10.44
C SER A 350 -0.33 -0.60 11.18
N LEU A 351 0.89 -0.11 11.33
CA LEU A 351 1.98 -0.84 12.02
C LEU A 351 1.63 -1.40 13.42
N PRO A 352 0.84 -0.73 14.28
CA PRO A 352 0.46 -1.29 15.58
C PRO A 352 -0.38 -2.57 15.50
N ILE A 353 -1.05 -2.82 14.37
CA ILE A 353 -1.91 -4.00 14.17
C ILE A 353 -1.25 -5.06 13.28
N HIS A 354 -0.23 -4.68 12.51
CA HIS A 354 0.54 -5.60 11.67
C HIS A 354 1.74 -6.18 12.41
N SER A 355 2.16 -7.38 11.98
CA SER A 355 3.29 -8.08 12.61
C SER A 355 4.62 -7.66 11.98
N GLY A 356 4.64 -7.42 10.67
CA GLY A 356 5.79 -6.93 9.90
C GLY A 356 5.42 -5.75 8.99
N GLY A 357 6.38 -5.34 8.17
CA GLY A 357 6.15 -4.48 7.00
C GLY A 357 5.83 -5.31 5.78
N PHE A 358 4.84 -4.89 4.99
CA PHE A 358 4.39 -5.58 3.80
C PHE A 358 4.12 -4.55 2.70
N VAL A 359 4.64 -4.78 1.50
CA VAL A 359 4.33 -4.00 0.29
C VAL A 359 4.16 -4.93 -0.90
N ASP A 360 3.60 -4.39 -1.97
CA ASP A 360 3.47 -5.04 -3.27
C ASP A 360 4.09 -4.17 -4.36
N LEU A 361 4.65 -4.81 -5.38
CA LEU A 361 5.15 -4.19 -6.60
C LEU A 361 4.94 -5.17 -7.77
N GLY A 362 3.93 -4.86 -8.58
CA GLY A 362 3.64 -5.54 -9.83
C GLY A 362 4.48 -5.01 -10.99
N GLY A 363 4.13 -5.38 -12.22
CA GLY A 363 4.67 -4.75 -13.43
C GLY A 363 6.20 -4.79 -13.60
N VAL A 364 6.90 -5.70 -12.91
CA VAL A 364 8.38 -5.74 -12.89
C VAL A 364 9.00 -5.96 -14.27
N ASN A 365 8.22 -6.43 -15.26
CA ASN A 365 8.62 -6.49 -16.66
C ASN A 365 9.07 -5.14 -17.23
N GLN A 366 8.61 -4.01 -16.68
CA GLN A 366 9.08 -2.68 -17.05
C GLN A 366 10.56 -2.44 -16.71
N LEU A 367 11.16 -3.25 -15.84
CA LEU A 367 12.58 -3.16 -15.45
C LEU A 367 13.52 -3.81 -16.47
N ARG A 368 12.99 -4.45 -17.51
CA ARG A 368 13.78 -4.99 -18.64
C ARG A 368 14.66 -3.92 -19.25
N ASP A 369 14.11 -2.72 -19.41
CA ASP A 369 14.85 -1.53 -19.85
C ASP A 369 15.61 -0.93 -18.66
N PRO A 370 16.96 -0.92 -18.67
CA PRO A 370 17.75 -0.34 -17.58
C PRO A 370 17.53 1.16 -17.37
N ASP A 371 17.02 1.88 -18.39
CA ASP A 371 16.72 3.32 -18.33
C ASP A 371 15.26 3.59 -17.91
N SER A 372 14.50 2.54 -17.60
CA SER A 372 13.09 2.65 -17.18
C SER A 372 12.93 3.50 -15.93
N GLY A 373 11.97 4.43 -15.96
CA GLY A 373 11.54 5.16 -14.76
C GLY A 373 10.98 4.25 -13.65
N TYR A 374 10.64 3.01 -13.97
CA TYR A 374 10.07 2.04 -13.02
C TYR A 374 11.06 1.59 -11.93
N TYR A 375 12.37 1.81 -12.12
CA TYR A 375 13.35 1.62 -11.03
C TYR A 375 13.07 2.50 -9.81
N ALA A 376 12.37 3.62 -9.99
CA ALA A 376 11.92 4.46 -8.89
C ALA A 376 10.91 3.72 -7.98
N HIS A 377 10.01 2.94 -8.56
CA HIS A 377 9.05 2.11 -7.81
C HIS A 377 9.78 0.98 -7.07
N LEU A 378 10.73 0.30 -7.73
CA LEU A 378 11.53 -0.74 -7.09
C LEU A 378 12.32 -0.22 -5.89
N ALA A 379 13.03 0.90 -6.04
CA ALA A 379 13.78 1.51 -4.94
C ALA A 379 12.84 1.96 -3.80
N ALA A 380 11.74 2.65 -4.14
CA ALA A 380 10.80 3.16 -3.16
C ALA A 380 10.13 2.04 -2.35
N MET A 381 9.57 1.02 -3.00
CA MET A 381 8.93 -0.11 -2.30
C MET A 381 9.95 -0.91 -1.49
N SER A 382 11.20 -1.03 -1.98
CA SER A 382 12.28 -1.68 -1.24
C SER A 382 12.57 -0.97 0.09
N ILE A 383 12.72 0.35 0.03
CA ILE A 383 13.01 1.19 1.20
C ILE A 383 11.80 1.26 2.15
N ILE A 384 10.60 1.58 1.63
CA ILE A 384 9.38 1.74 2.42
C ILE A 384 9.08 0.45 3.19
N CYS A 385 9.13 -0.71 2.53
CA CYS A 385 8.87 -1.98 3.19
C CYS A 385 9.89 -2.31 4.29
N ARG A 386 11.18 -2.05 4.06
CA ARG A 386 12.19 -2.20 5.11
C ARG A 386 11.89 -1.28 6.29
N SER A 387 11.54 -0.02 6.04
CA SER A 387 11.19 0.93 7.10
C SER A 387 9.92 0.52 7.86
N LEU A 388 8.86 0.11 7.16
CA LEU A 388 7.68 -0.49 7.79
C LEU A 388 8.07 -1.68 8.67
N GLY A 389 8.94 -2.56 8.17
CA GLY A 389 9.50 -3.66 8.94
C GLY A 389 10.18 -3.19 10.22
N LYS A 390 11.10 -2.22 10.13
CA LYS A 390 11.81 -1.67 11.31
C LYS A 390 10.89 -1.06 12.35
N PHE A 391 9.76 -0.48 11.95
CA PHE A 391 8.82 0.16 12.88
C PHE A 391 7.64 -0.73 13.27
N SER A 392 7.49 -1.91 12.66
CA SER A 392 6.52 -2.94 13.04
C SER A 392 6.84 -3.59 14.38
N ARG A 393 5.92 -4.45 14.87
CA ARG A 393 6.07 -5.16 16.14
C ARG A 393 7.19 -6.21 16.11
N GLU A 394 7.28 -7.01 15.06
CA GLU A 394 8.18 -8.17 14.98
C GLU A 394 9.41 -7.94 14.09
N LYS A 395 9.58 -6.71 13.57
CA LYS A 395 10.81 -6.25 12.93
C LYS A 395 11.22 -7.05 11.68
N PHE A 396 10.26 -7.43 10.85
CA PHE A 396 10.50 -8.11 9.58
C PHE A 396 9.76 -7.43 8.42
N ALA A 397 10.21 -7.68 7.20
CA ALA A 397 9.71 -7.08 5.97
C ALA A 397 9.42 -8.16 4.91
N PHE A 398 8.28 -8.07 4.22
CA PHE A 398 7.90 -8.90 3.08
C PHE A 398 7.55 -8.02 1.88
N ASN A 399 8.02 -8.43 0.71
CA ASN A 399 7.70 -7.79 -0.55
C ASN A 399 7.00 -8.81 -1.47
N ASN A 400 5.81 -8.45 -1.95
CA ASN A 400 5.15 -9.17 -3.02
C ASN A 400 5.69 -8.63 -4.36
N LEU A 401 6.41 -9.47 -5.09
CA LEU A 401 7.02 -9.10 -6.37
C LEU A 401 6.59 -10.07 -7.45
N TRP A 402 6.07 -9.53 -8.55
CA TRP A 402 5.51 -10.33 -9.62
C TRP A 402 5.58 -9.67 -10.99
N THR A 403 5.60 -10.51 -12.02
CA THR A 403 5.69 -10.13 -13.43
C THR A 403 4.41 -10.49 -14.16
N VAL A 404 4.16 -9.77 -15.25
CA VAL A 404 3.12 -10.07 -16.24
C VAL A 404 3.73 -10.47 -17.59
N GLY A 405 2.99 -11.27 -18.34
CA GLY A 405 3.33 -11.87 -19.63
C GLY A 405 4.11 -13.17 -19.46
N ASP A 406 4.31 -13.89 -20.56
CA ASP A 406 5.43 -14.80 -20.73
C ASP A 406 6.47 -14.11 -21.63
N ASP A 407 7.74 -14.50 -21.54
CA ASP A 407 8.78 -13.96 -22.42
C ASP A 407 8.96 -14.74 -23.72
N GLU A 408 8.05 -15.68 -24.03
CA GLU A 408 8.11 -16.57 -25.19
C GLU A 408 9.47 -17.30 -25.32
N GLY A 409 10.16 -17.51 -24.20
CA GLY A 409 11.48 -18.15 -24.15
C GLY A 409 12.66 -17.19 -24.37
N ALA A 410 12.45 -15.87 -24.41
CA ALA A 410 13.51 -14.88 -24.56
C ALA A 410 14.40 -14.75 -23.31
N GLY A 411 14.00 -15.31 -22.16
CA GLY A 411 14.79 -15.41 -20.94
C GLY A 411 14.98 -14.10 -20.16
N TRP A 412 14.37 -13.00 -20.59
CA TRP A 412 14.51 -11.70 -19.91
C TRP A 412 13.72 -11.64 -18.61
N GLN A 413 12.62 -12.39 -18.47
CA GLN A 413 11.87 -12.41 -17.22
C GLN A 413 12.68 -13.05 -16.10
N LYS A 414 13.38 -14.15 -16.42
CA LYS A 414 14.32 -14.79 -15.50
C LYS A 414 15.36 -13.81 -14.99
N SER A 415 16.01 -13.07 -15.89
CA SER A 415 17.09 -12.16 -15.50
C SER A 415 16.60 -10.94 -14.73
N VAL A 416 15.42 -10.40 -15.06
CA VAL A 416 14.76 -9.33 -14.29
C VAL A 416 14.38 -9.82 -12.89
N MET A 417 13.74 -10.99 -12.78
CA MET A 417 13.37 -11.56 -11.47
C MET A 417 14.59 -11.90 -10.62
N ASP A 418 15.67 -12.40 -11.21
CA ASP A 418 16.93 -12.63 -10.49
C ASP A 418 17.48 -11.33 -9.87
N HIS A 419 17.46 -10.23 -10.65
CA HIS A 419 17.82 -8.92 -10.15
C HIS A 419 16.90 -8.46 -8.99
N CYS A 420 15.58 -8.62 -9.14
CA CYS A 420 14.62 -8.31 -8.07
C CYS A 420 14.87 -9.12 -6.79
N VAL A 421 15.25 -10.40 -6.89
CA VAL A 421 15.63 -11.23 -5.74
C VAL A 421 16.90 -10.72 -5.07
N ASN A 422 17.89 -10.26 -5.84
CA ASN A 422 19.09 -9.62 -5.30
C ASN A 422 18.73 -8.31 -4.56
N VAL A 423 17.81 -7.52 -5.09
CA VAL A 423 17.32 -6.29 -4.44
C VAL A 423 16.54 -6.60 -3.15
N MET A 424 15.66 -7.60 -3.15
CA MET A 424 14.99 -8.05 -1.92
C MET A 424 15.99 -8.44 -0.83
N ALA A 425 16.99 -9.25 -1.18
CA ALA A 425 18.06 -9.60 -0.25
C ALA A 425 18.81 -8.36 0.25
N LEU A 426 19.23 -7.48 -0.66
CA LEU A 426 19.93 -6.22 -0.33
C LEU A 426 19.17 -5.41 0.73
N PHE A 427 17.85 -5.29 0.60
CA PHE A 427 17.02 -4.50 1.53
C PHE A 427 16.45 -5.30 2.71
N GLY A 428 16.83 -6.57 2.89
CA GLY A 428 16.39 -7.41 4.00
C GLY A 428 14.91 -7.83 3.90
N GLN A 429 14.40 -7.97 2.69
CA GLN A 429 13.01 -8.30 2.39
C GLN A 429 12.82 -9.78 2.09
N ARG A 430 11.79 -10.36 2.70
CA ARG A 430 11.34 -11.73 2.43
C ARG A 430 10.40 -11.71 1.24
N TRP A 431 10.31 -12.80 0.51
CA TRP A 431 9.50 -12.85 -0.69
C TRP A 431 8.11 -13.43 -0.41
N LEU A 432 7.06 -12.71 -0.82
CA LEU A 432 5.75 -13.29 -1.10
C LEU A 432 5.68 -13.48 -2.61
N ALA A 433 5.93 -14.69 -3.09
CA ALA A 433 5.84 -15.00 -4.51
C ALA A 433 4.38 -15.10 -4.92
N HIS A 434 4.05 -14.53 -6.08
CA HIS A 434 2.66 -14.37 -6.51
C HIS A 434 2.04 -15.66 -7.08
N ALA A 435 0.72 -15.76 -6.95
CA ALA A 435 -0.16 -16.91 -7.12
C ALA A 435 0.38 -18.13 -7.92
N TYR A 436 0.51 -19.26 -7.22
CA TYR A 436 0.45 -20.59 -7.81
C TYR A 436 -1.00 -20.92 -8.19
N GLY A 437 -1.20 -21.43 -9.42
CA GLY A 437 -2.51 -21.63 -10.04
C GLY A 437 -3.01 -20.40 -10.81
N PRO A 438 -4.33 -20.28 -11.04
CA PRO A 438 -4.94 -19.15 -11.73
C PRO A 438 -4.59 -17.82 -11.07
N VAL A 439 -4.15 -16.86 -11.87
CA VAL A 439 -3.84 -15.50 -11.41
C VAL A 439 -5.01 -14.54 -11.58
N GLY A 440 -6.00 -14.91 -12.38
CA GLY A 440 -7.10 -14.05 -12.81
C GLY A 440 -8.34 -14.04 -11.94
N THR A 441 -9.49 -14.21 -12.60
CA THR A 441 -10.83 -14.29 -11.98
C THR A 441 -11.66 -15.41 -12.62
N ILE A 442 -12.82 -15.75 -12.05
CA ILE A 442 -13.71 -16.76 -12.66
C ILE A 442 -14.17 -16.28 -14.04
N GLY A 443 -14.00 -17.12 -15.06
CA GLY A 443 -14.30 -16.80 -16.46
C GLY A 443 -13.18 -16.08 -17.20
N ASP A 444 -12.10 -15.73 -16.51
CA ASP A 444 -10.90 -15.10 -17.06
C ASP A 444 -9.66 -15.50 -16.22
N GLU A 445 -9.45 -16.81 -16.08
CA GLU A 445 -8.53 -17.38 -15.09
C GLU A 445 -7.05 -17.09 -15.39
N ASN A 446 -6.75 -16.92 -16.68
CA ASN A 446 -5.40 -16.72 -17.19
C ASN A 446 -5.10 -15.26 -17.50
N THR A 447 -5.99 -14.30 -17.24
CA THR A 447 -5.65 -12.88 -17.34
C THR A 447 -5.95 -12.17 -16.03
N PHE A 448 -5.22 -11.11 -15.76
CA PHE A 448 -5.40 -10.31 -14.55
C PHE A 448 -5.78 -8.90 -14.96
N LEU A 449 -7.05 -8.53 -14.73
CA LEU A 449 -7.59 -7.19 -14.99
C LEU A 449 -7.37 -6.71 -16.45
N GLY A 450 -7.52 -7.61 -17.43
CA GLY A 450 -7.33 -7.29 -18.85
C GLY A 450 -5.87 -7.30 -19.32
N SER A 451 -4.95 -7.84 -18.51
CA SER A 451 -3.58 -8.14 -18.96
C SER A 451 -3.58 -9.20 -20.08
N PRO A 452 -2.50 -9.29 -20.88
CA PRO A 452 -2.28 -10.46 -21.73
C PRO A 452 -2.28 -11.76 -20.90
N PRO A 453 -2.57 -12.93 -21.50
CA PRO A 453 -2.51 -14.21 -20.81
C PRO A 453 -1.22 -14.38 -19.99
N LEU A 454 -1.42 -14.65 -18.71
CA LEU A 454 -0.42 -14.88 -17.69
C LEU A 454 -0.50 -16.35 -17.30
N PRO A 455 0.39 -17.22 -17.79
CA PRO A 455 0.49 -18.54 -17.21
C PRO A 455 0.88 -18.35 -15.74
N GLY A 456 0.00 -18.71 -14.81
CA GLY A 456 0.34 -18.75 -13.39
C GLY A 456 1.45 -19.77 -13.11
N TYR A 457 1.94 -19.84 -11.88
CA TYR A 457 2.89 -20.90 -11.52
C TYR A 457 2.15 -22.25 -11.39
N PRO A 458 2.73 -23.37 -11.86
CA PRO A 458 4.11 -23.57 -12.33
C PRO A 458 4.31 -23.38 -13.85
N GLN A 459 3.29 -22.99 -14.61
CA GLN A 459 3.38 -22.86 -16.07
C GLN A 459 4.20 -21.63 -16.51
N HIS A 460 4.42 -20.67 -15.61
CA HIS A 460 5.25 -19.50 -15.85
C HIS A 460 6.72 -19.87 -16.12
N SER A 461 7.38 -19.22 -17.08
CA SER A 461 8.73 -19.54 -17.56
C SER A 461 9.84 -19.41 -16.50
N THR A 462 9.60 -18.64 -15.44
CA THR A 462 10.54 -18.48 -14.31
C THR A 462 10.44 -19.58 -13.25
N TRP A 463 9.45 -20.49 -13.31
CA TRP A 463 9.26 -21.54 -12.30
C TRP A 463 10.53 -22.38 -11.99
N PRO A 464 11.33 -22.83 -12.97
CA PRO A 464 12.53 -23.62 -12.71
C PRO A 464 13.60 -22.92 -11.84
N GLU A 465 13.51 -21.59 -11.71
CA GLU A 465 14.51 -20.76 -11.05
C GLU A 465 14.20 -20.52 -9.56
N PHE A 466 13.00 -20.86 -9.09
CA PHE A 466 12.62 -20.65 -7.70
C PHE A 466 13.52 -21.37 -6.68
N PRO A 467 13.96 -22.64 -6.88
CA PRO A 467 14.86 -23.30 -5.94
C PRO A 467 16.13 -22.50 -5.63
N GLN A 468 16.79 -21.94 -6.65
CA GLN A 468 18.01 -21.15 -6.47
C GLN A 468 17.72 -19.79 -5.82
N TRP A 469 16.61 -19.13 -6.16
CA TRP A 469 16.25 -17.83 -5.61
C TRP A 469 15.86 -17.92 -4.13
N ASN A 470 15.03 -18.91 -3.79
CA ASN A 470 14.63 -19.19 -2.42
C ASN A 470 15.84 -19.56 -1.54
N GLN A 471 16.77 -20.36 -2.09
CA GLN A 471 18.02 -20.68 -1.40
C GLN A 471 18.90 -19.44 -1.16
N ARG A 472 19.05 -18.57 -2.16
CA ARG A 472 19.82 -17.32 -2.04
C ARG A 472 19.26 -16.41 -0.93
N LEU A 473 17.93 -16.27 -0.86
CA LEU A 473 17.27 -15.49 0.20
C LEU A 473 17.52 -16.12 1.59
N ARG A 474 17.39 -17.44 1.74
CA ARG A 474 17.72 -18.13 3.01
C ARG A 474 19.15 -17.89 3.45
N GLU A 475 20.10 -18.02 2.54
CA GLU A 475 21.53 -17.79 2.83
C GLU A 475 21.80 -16.34 3.22
N HIS A 476 21.14 -15.38 2.57
CA HIS A 476 21.23 -13.98 2.96
C HIS A 476 20.69 -13.76 4.38
N PHE A 477 19.45 -14.18 4.66
CA PHE A 477 18.84 -14.02 5.99
C PHE A 477 19.60 -14.72 7.10
N THR A 478 20.22 -15.87 6.81
CA THR A 478 21.13 -16.56 7.74
C THR A 478 22.37 -15.71 8.01
N ALA A 479 22.99 -15.15 6.96
CA ALA A 479 24.20 -14.36 7.10
C ALA A 479 23.99 -13.07 7.92
N VAL A 480 22.84 -12.41 7.75
CA VAL A 480 22.47 -11.18 8.48
C VAL A 480 21.66 -11.44 9.75
N GLU A 481 21.53 -12.70 10.19
CA GLU A 481 20.80 -13.09 11.41
C GLU A 481 19.36 -12.56 11.45
N GLY A 482 18.72 -12.45 10.28
CA GLY A 482 17.36 -11.92 10.13
C GLY A 482 17.19 -10.41 10.37
N GLN A 483 18.27 -9.67 10.64
CA GLN A 483 18.24 -8.23 10.92
C GLN A 483 17.96 -7.41 9.65
N LEU A 484 17.26 -6.29 9.82
CA LEU A 484 17.00 -5.34 8.73
C LEU A 484 18.17 -4.36 8.55
N PRO A 485 18.52 -3.96 7.31
CA PRO A 485 19.62 -3.02 7.07
C PRO A 485 19.45 -1.68 7.79
N TRP A 486 20.53 -1.16 8.34
CA TRP A 486 20.65 0.13 9.03
C TRP A 486 20.45 1.33 8.09
N ALA A 487 20.04 2.47 8.67
CA ALA A 487 19.90 3.75 8.00
C ALA A 487 20.15 4.90 8.99
N ASN A 488 20.58 6.06 8.49
CA ASN A 488 20.76 7.31 9.25
C ASN A 488 20.23 8.56 8.54
N LEU A 489 19.73 8.43 7.32
CA LEU A 489 18.94 9.46 6.65
C LEU A 489 17.46 9.11 6.79
N LEU A 490 16.63 10.05 7.22
CA LEU A 490 15.18 9.88 7.32
C LEU A 490 14.48 10.72 6.26
N VAL A 491 13.57 10.11 5.51
CA VAL A 491 12.60 10.83 4.67
C VAL A 491 11.24 10.77 5.34
N VAL A 492 10.62 11.94 5.56
CA VAL A 492 9.28 12.03 6.13
C VAL A 492 8.26 12.16 5.00
N TYR A 493 7.53 11.09 4.75
CA TYR A 493 6.54 11.01 3.69
C TYR A 493 5.36 11.98 3.96
N PRO A 494 4.99 12.87 3.01
CA PRO A 494 4.14 14.03 3.25
C PRO A 494 2.63 13.70 3.20
N VAL A 495 2.22 12.70 3.99
CA VAL A 495 0.83 12.21 4.03
C VAL A 495 -0.18 13.34 4.29
N GLU A 496 0.16 14.33 5.12
CA GLU A 496 -0.73 15.46 5.42
C GLU A 496 -0.95 16.37 4.21
N THR A 497 0.09 16.63 3.41
CA THR A 497 -0.05 17.31 2.11
C THR A 497 -0.91 16.48 1.17
N LEU A 498 -0.66 15.18 1.06
CA LEU A 498 -1.43 14.33 0.15
C LEU A 498 -2.91 14.28 0.50
N TYR A 499 -3.27 14.18 1.78
CA TYR A 499 -4.67 14.22 2.23
C TYR A 499 -5.37 15.53 1.86
N ALA A 500 -4.63 16.64 1.80
CA ALA A 500 -5.19 17.92 1.47
C ALA A 500 -5.45 18.10 -0.03
N LEU A 501 -4.89 17.26 -0.89
CA LEU A 501 -5.08 17.33 -2.33
C LEU A 501 -6.34 16.57 -2.77
N ALA A 502 -6.89 16.99 -3.90
CA ALA A 502 -7.84 16.20 -4.67
C ALA A 502 -7.11 15.62 -5.90
N ASN A 503 -7.67 14.57 -6.50
CA ASN A 503 -7.27 13.99 -7.81
C ASN A 503 -5.81 13.47 -7.89
N HIS A 504 -5.33 13.28 -9.13
CA HIS A 504 -4.03 12.70 -9.49
C HIS A 504 -2.80 13.55 -9.08
N ARG A 505 -2.98 14.75 -8.50
CA ARG A 505 -1.87 15.55 -7.97
C ARG A 505 -1.11 14.83 -6.87
N ALA A 506 -1.79 14.03 -6.05
CA ALA A 506 -1.15 13.22 -5.02
C ALA A 506 -0.20 12.18 -5.64
N ASP A 507 -0.61 11.56 -6.76
CA ASP A 507 0.20 10.57 -7.49
C ASP A 507 1.46 11.18 -8.10
N ALA A 508 1.35 12.40 -8.64
CA ALA A 508 2.50 13.12 -9.17
C ALA A 508 3.56 13.41 -8.09
N ILE A 509 3.13 13.88 -6.91
CA ILE A 509 4.02 14.14 -5.77
C ILE A 509 4.72 12.85 -5.33
N ALA A 510 3.96 11.76 -5.22
CA ALA A 510 4.53 10.50 -4.80
C ALA A 510 5.52 9.92 -5.81
N ALA A 511 5.24 10.03 -7.11
CA ALA A 511 6.18 9.64 -8.16
C ALA A 511 7.48 10.44 -8.10
N GLU A 512 7.43 11.73 -7.74
CA GLU A 512 8.63 12.55 -7.51
C GLU A 512 9.40 12.11 -6.27
N ILE A 513 8.71 11.72 -5.19
CA ILE A 513 9.34 11.13 -4.00
C ILE A 513 10.02 9.79 -4.36
N PHE A 514 9.41 8.97 -5.21
CA PHE A 514 10.02 7.70 -5.63
C PHE A 514 11.30 7.94 -6.43
N LYS A 515 11.32 8.96 -7.30
CA LYS A 515 12.53 9.40 -8.01
C LYS A 515 13.60 9.91 -7.04
N LEU A 516 13.22 10.65 -5.99
CA LEU A 516 14.14 11.06 -4.94
C LEU A 516 14.76 9.83 -4.23
N LEU A 517 13.94 8.84 -3.83
CA LEU A 517 14.44 7.64 -3.17
C LEU A 517 15.39 6.84 -4.07
N LEU A 518 15.12 6.78 -5.38
CA LEU A 518 16.04 6.21 -6.36
C LEU A 518 17.36 6.98 -6.40
N ALA A 519 17.32 8.32 -6.51
CA ALA A 519 18.52 9.15 -6.56
C ALA A 519 19.39 8.98 -5.31
N LEU A 520 18.77 8.94 -4.12
CA LEU A 520 19.48 8.70 -2.86
C LEU A 520 20.14 7.31 -2.82
N THR A 521 19.44 6.29 -3.34
CA THR A 521 19.95 4.90 -3.40
C THR A 521 21.10 4.76 -4.39
N ASP A 522 20.98 5.36 -5.57
CA ASP A 522 22.03 5.40 -6.61
C ASP A 522 23.31 6.09 -6.10
N HIS A 523 23.19 7.01 -5.13
CA HIS A 523 24.31 7.69 -4.49
C HIS A 523 24.74 7.05 -3.15
N HIS A 524 24.26 5.84 -2.86
CA HIS A 524 24.63 5.02 -1.71
C HIS A 524 24.25 5.60 -0.33
N TYR A 525 23.21 6.43 -0.25
CA TYR A 525 22.66 6.86 1.03
C TYR A 525 21.78 5.78 1.66
N HIS A 526 21.84 5.65 2.99
CA HIS A 526 21.02 4.68 3.73
C HIS A 526 19.79 5.37 4.33
N VAL A 527 18.65 5.21 3.66
CA VAL A 527 17.44 6.02 3.86
C VAL A 527 16.31 5.22 4.46
N ASP A 528 15.75 5.58 5.62
CA ASP A 528 14.41 5.10 6.02
C ASP A 528 13.32 6.09 5.65
N VAL A 529 12.10 5.59 5.45
CA VAL A 529 10.90 6.41 5.18
C VAL A 529 9.88 6.20 6.29
N VAL A 530 9.33 7.29 6.82
CA VAL A 530 8.24 7.29 7.80
C VAL A 530 7.18 8.33 7.46
N SER A 531 5.93 8.14 7.87
CA SER A 531 4.97 9.25 7.88
C SER A 531 5.07 10.09 9.15
N HIS A 532 4.33 11.21 9.16
CA HIS A 532 4.16 12.08 10.32
C HIS A 532 3.72 11.32 11.58
N SER A 533 2.91 10.26 11.46
CA SER A 533 2.39 9.46 12.59
C SER A 533 3.48 8.72 13.37
N VAL A 534 4.61 8.41 12.72
CA VAL A 534 5.78 7.80 13.35
C VAL A 534 6.79 8.88 13.73
N PHE A 535 7.03 9.83 12.84
CA PHE A 535 7.96 10.95 13.07
C PHE A 535 7.66 11.70 14.38
N THR A 536 6.39 11.93 14.67
CA THR A 536 5.92 12.65 15.88
C THR A 536 6.24 11.98 17.21
N LYS A 537 6.79 10.75 17.19
CA LYS A 537 7.28 10.03 18.37
C LYS A 537 8.78 10.22 18.60
N GLY A 538 9.44 10.99 17.74
CA GLY A 538 10.89 11.19 17.78
C GLY A 538 11.33 12.19 18.85
N ILE A 539 12.57 12.05 19.29
CA ILE A 539 13.19 12.94 20.26
C ILE A 539 14.57 13.34 19.72
N TRP A 540 14.87 14.63 19.75
CA TRP A 540 16.20 15.13 19.43
C TRP A 540 17.16 14.88 20.59
N LYS A 541 18.30 14.28 20.29
CA LYS A 541 19.39 14.06 21.24
C LYS A 541 20.71 14.16 20.49
N ASP A 542 21.63 14.98 20.98
CA ASP A 542 22.98 15.12 20.42
C ASP A 542 22.99 15.38 18.89
N GLN A 543 22.08 16.26 18.43
CA GLN A 543 21.85 16.58 17.01
C GLN A 543 21.37 15.40 16.15
N GLN A 544 20.88 14.33 16.76
CA GLN A 544 20.25 13.22 16.05
C GLN A 544 18.77 13.12 16.43
N LEU A 545 17.93 12.76 15.48
CA LEU A 545 16.57 12.36 15.78
C LEU A 545 16.55 10.88 16.14
N ILE A 546 16.10 10.57 17.36
CA ILE A 546 15.94 9.21 17.84
C ILE A 546 14.47 8.79 17.66
N LEU A 547 14.24 7.74 16.86
CA LEU A 547 12.92 7.11 16.68
C LEU A 547 13.02 5.61 17.02
N ASP A 548 12.32 5.19 18.08
CA ASP A 548 12.46 3.85 18.69
C ASP A 548 13.93 3.60 19.08
N LYS A 549 14.64 2.74 18.35
CA LYS A 549 16.06 2.43 18.56
C LYS A 549 16.98 2.95 17.45
N ASN A 550 16.42 3.69 16.49
CA ASN A 550 17.14 4.19 15.33
C ASN A 550 17.51 5.67 15.55
N ALA A 551 18.71 6.04 15.12
CA ALA A 551 19.22 7.41 15.18
C ALA A 551 19.43 7.92 13.76
N TYR A 552 18.94 9.13 13.49
CA TYR A 552 19.04 9.78 12.20
C TYR A 552 19.80 11.08 12.32
N ASP A 553 20.84 11.23 11.50
CA ASP A 553 21.71 12.41 11.46
C ASP A 553 21.11 13.53 10.61
N ALA A 554 20.22 13.18 9.67
CA ALA A 554 19.60 14.11 8.74
C ALA A 554 18.17 13.69 8.40
N ILE A 555 17.33 14.69 8.11
CA ILE A 555 15.92 14.50 7.77
C ILE A 555 15.59 15.29 6.50
N ILE A 556 14.86 14.66 5.58
CA ILE A 556 14.31 15.30 4.39
C ILE A 556 12.79 15.28 4.46
N PHE A 557 12.18 16.44 4.23
CA PHE A 557 10.75 16.64 4.09
C PHE A 557 10.42 17.01 2.64
N PRO A 558 10.16 16.02 1.75
CA PRO A 558 9.71 16.32 0.40
C PRO A 558 8.24 16.75 0.41
N HIS A 559 7.88 17.76 -0.38
CA HIS A 559 6.48 18.20 -0.59
C HIS A 559 5.69 18.49 0.71
N ALA A 560 6.36 18.96 1.75
CA ALA A 560 5.77 19.14 3.07
C ALA A 560 5.00 20.47 3.23
N GLU A 561 4.23 20.87 2.22
CA GLU A 561 3.41 22.10 2.25
C GLU A 561 2.50 22.19 3.48
N ILE A 562 1.95 21.04 3.89
CA ILE A 562 1.06 20.91 5.02
C ILE A 562 1.67 19.91 6.01
N ILE A 563 1.77 20.32 7.26
CA ILE A 563 2.32 19.50 8.34
C ILE A 563 1.42 19.53 9.58
N SER A 564 1.55 18.54 10.45
CA SER A 564 0.90 18.58 11.76
C SER A 564 1.60 19.55 12.72
N GLU A 565 0.87 20.08 13.71
CA GLU A 565 1.46 20.88 14.79
C GLU A 565 2.53 20.10 15.57
N ALA A 566 2.31 18.80 15.81
CA ALA A 566 3.29 17.94 16.47
C ALA A 566 4.58 17.79 15.65
N THR A 567 4.47 17.69 14.32
CA THR A 567 5.64 17.68 13.42
C THR A 567 6.38 19.01 13.48
N ALA A 568 5.64 20.12 13.43
CA ALA A 568 6.19 21.47 13.54
C ALA A 568 7.00 21.65 14.83
N ASN A 569 6.48 21.20 15.97
CA ASN A 569 7.15 21.29 17.27
C ASN A 569 8.46 20.51 17.33
N ILE A 570 8.50 19.28 16.79
CA ILE A 570 9.73 18.51 16.72
C ILE A 570 10.75 19.19 15.80
N GLN A 571 10.31 19.71 14.66
CA GLN A 571 11.22 20.30 13.69
C GLN A 571 11.89 21.57 14.20
N GLN A 572 11.22 22.39 15.02
CA GLN A 572 11.82 23.59 15.62
C GLN A 572 13.14 23.31 16.34
N SER A 573 13.27 22.14 16.95
CA SER A 573 14.47 21.75 17.73
C SER A 573 15.60 21.15 16.88
N GLY A 574 15.34 20.82 15.62
CA GLY A 574 16.32 20.18 14.72
C GLY A 574 16.35 20.77 13.33
N ALA A 575 16.14 22.08 13.24
CA ALA A 575 16.13 22.82 11.99
C ALA A 575 17.45 22.69 11.21
N GLU A 576 18.58 22.60 11.91
CA GLU A 576 19.92 22.44 11.34
C GLU A 576 20.17 21.05 10.73
N GLN A 577 19.34 20.05 11.06
CA GLN A 577 19.45 18.69 10.51
C GLN A 577 18.35 18.39 9.49
N THR A 578 17.53 19.40 9.16
CA THR A 578 16.33 19.24 8.36
C THR A 578 16.45 19.99 7.04
N LEU A 579 16.19 19.29 5.94
CA LEU A 579 16.04 19.87 4.61
C LEU A 579 14.60 19.73 4.12
N TYR A 580 14.04 20.82 3.59
CA TYR A 580 12.76 20.80 2.89
C TYR A 580 13.00 20.72 1.38
N ALA A 581 12.44 19.69 0.76
CA ALA A 581 12.65 19.37 -0.65
C ALA A 581 11.39 19.62 -1.47
N PHE A 582 11.55 20.19 -2.66
CA PHE A 582 10.52 20.53 -3.65
C PHE A 582 9.52 21.63 -3.21
N SER A 583 9.07 21.62 -1.96
CA SER A 583 8.22 22.67 -1.37
C SER A 583 8.45 22.81 0.13
N GLU A 584 8.16 23.99 0.67
CA GLU A 584 8.27 24.32 2.10
C GLU A 584 6.91 24.27 2.81
N PRO A 585 6.89 24.03 4.14
CA PRO A 585 5.68 24.15 4.94
C PRO A 585 5.10 25.56 4.86
N ARG A 586 3.84 25.65 4.45
CA ARG A 586 3.06 26.90 4.47
C ARG A 586 1.96 26.86 5.51
N LYS A 587 1.42 25.68 5.79
CA LYS A 587 0.21 25.52 6.61
C LYS A 587 0.32 24.35 7.57
N LEU A 588 -0.34 24.50 8.70
CA LEU A 588 -0.67 23.40 9.58
C LEU A 588 -1.97 22.74 9.11
N THR A 589 -2.20 21.48 9.51
CA THR A 589 -3.46 20.75 9.24
C THR A 589 -4.73 21.48 9.71
N ASN A 590 -4.60 22.43 10.64
CA ASN A 590 -5.68 23.29 11.14
C ASN A 590 -5.81 24.63 10.37
N THR A 591 -5.12 24.80 9.23
CA THR A 591 -5.03 26.01 8.36
C THR A 591 -4.22 27.20 8.88
N GLN A 592 -3.68 27.12 10.11
CA GLN A 592 -2.77 28.17 10.61
C GLN A 592 -1.46 28.17 9.81
N ALA A 593 -0.79 29.31 9.73
CA ALA A 593 0.51 29.42 9.07
C ALA A 593 1.57 28.57 9.80
N ALA A 594 2.37 27.83 9.04
CA ALA A 594 3.49 27.08 9.59
C ALA A 594 4.72 28.01 9.74
N ASN A 595 4.85 28.65 10.91
CA ASN A 595 5.99 29.52 11.19
C ASN A 595 7.17 28.70 11.74
N LEU A 596 7.99 28.16 10.84
CA LEU A 596 9.13 27.30 11.20
C LEU A 596 10.48 27.93 10.84
N PRO A 597 11.52 27.71 11.66
CA PRO A 597 12.88 28.00 11.24
C PRO A 597 13.29 27.01 10.14
N ILE A 598 13.43 27.52 8.91
CA ILE A 598 13.86 26.73 7.75
C ILE A 598 15.25 27.18 7.34
N VAL A 599 16.24 26.33 7.63
CA VAL A 599 17.66 26.56 7.32
C VAL A 599 17.96 26.10 5.88
N TYR A 600 17.58 24.88 5.53
CA TYR A 600 17.91 24.27 4.24
C TYR A 600 16.68 24.03 3.35
N ARG A 601 16.88 24.28 2.05
CA ARG A 601 15.87 24.16 0.99
C ARG A 601 16.53 23.54 -0.23
N ALA A 602 15.79 22.68 -0.92
CA ALA A 602 16.19 22.19 -2.23
C ALA A 602 15.00 22.12 -3.18
N LYS A 603 15.21 22.48 -4.44
CA LYS A 603 14.18 22.48 -5.49
C LYS A 603 14.19 21.21 -6.33
N ASP A 604 15.31 20.49 -6.34
CA ASP A 604 15.49 19.26 -7.10
C ASP A 604 16.42 18.27 -6.38
N SER A 605 16.56 17.08 -6.93
CA SER A 605 17.41 16.03 -6.35
C SER A 605 18.90 16.38 -6.33
N ASN A 606 19.40 17.21 -7.24
CA ASN A 606 20.83 17.57 -7.29
C ASN A 606 21.18 18.49 -6.11
N GLU A 607 20.32 19.47 -5.82
CA GLU A 607 20.48 20.35 -4.65
C GLU A 607 20.42 19.55 -3.33
N ILE A 608 19.56 18.52 -3.26
CA ILE A 608 19.49 17.61 -2.10
C ILE A 608 20.81 16.84 -1.95
N LEU A 609 21.32 16.24 -3.03
CA LEU A 609 22.58 15.50 -3.00
C LEU A 609 23.75 16.40 -2.60
N ALA A 610 23.84 17.62 -3.14
CA ALA A 610 24.87 18.59 -2.78
C ALA A 610 24.84 18.98 -1.28
N TRP A 611 23.65 19.07 -0.67
CA TRP A 611 23.52 19.27 0.78
C TRP A 611 23.99 18.05 1.58
N LEU A 612 23.61 16.84 1.13
CA LEU A 612 24.01 15.60 1.80
C LEU A 612 25.53 15.35 1.73
N GLU A 613 26.21 15.77 0.66
CA GLU A 613 27.67 15.67 0.52
C GLU A 613 28.44 16.48 1.58
N GLN A 614 27.82 17.55 2.12
CA GLN A 614 28.41 18.34 3.21
C GLN A 614 28.41 17.57 4.54
N HIS A 615 27.61 16.50 4.65
CA HIS A 615 27.45 15.67 5.82
C HIS A 615 28.18 14.34 5.66
N LYS A 616 29.50 14.35 5.85
CA LYS A 616 30.39 13.20 5.58
C LYS A 616 29.98 11.88 6.26
N ASN A 617 29.27 11.93 7.38
CA ASN A 617 28.84 10.75 8.14
C ASN A 617 27.56 10.07 7.57
N LEU A 618 26.85 10.71 6.64
CA LEU A 618 25.62 10.17 6.04
C LEU A 618 25.86 9.05 5.02
N ARG A 619 27.08 8.94 4.51
CA ARG A 619 27.48 7.90 3.56
C ARG A 619 28.68 7.13 4.14
N PRO A 620 28.46 6.29 5.16
CA PRO A 620 29.55 5.55 5.82
C PRO A 620 30.17 4.47 4.93
N VAL A 621 29.47 4.06 3.87
CA VAL A 621 29.99 3.10 2.88
C VAL A 621 30.29 3.83 1.57
N GLN A 622 31.52 3.67 1.09
CA GLN A 622 31.86 3.97 -0.30
C GLN A 622 31.83 2.67 -1.09
N ALA A 623 30.96 2.60 -2.10
CA ALA A 623 30.80 1.44 -2.97
C ALA A 623 31.03 1.83 -4.43
N PRO A 624 31.32 0.87 -5.33
CA PRO A 624 31.47 1.12 -6.75
C PRO A 624 30.20 1.69 -7.39
N GLU A 625 30.37 2.44 -8.49
CA GLU A 625 29.26 2.83 -9.36
C GLU A 625 28.48 1.60 -9.88
N ASN A 626 27.25 1.83 -10.36
CA ASN A 626 26.36 0.78 -10.86
C ASN A 626 25.98 -0.29 -9.83
N SER A 627 26.12 0.02 -8.53
CA SER A 627 25.67 -0.82 -7.43
C SER A 627 24.69 -0.08 -6.53
N TRP A 628 23.83 -0.84 -5.86
CA TRP A 628 23.13 -0.40 -4.67
C TRP A 628 23.74 -1.09 -3.47
N VAL A 629 23.71 -0.40 -2.32
CA VAL A 629 24.40 -0.85 -1.12
C VAL A 629 23.52 -0.76 0.12
N SER A 630 23.65 -1.77 0.98
CA SER A 630 23.03 -1.79 2.30
C SER A 630 24.04 -2.21 3.35
N LEU A 631 23.76 -1.83 4.59
CA LEU A 631 24.64 -2.07 5.73
C LEU A 631 23.82 -2.67 6.86
N THR A 632 24.22 -3.83 7.38
CA THR A 632 23.56 -4.48 8.52
C THR A 632 24.55 -4.61 9.68
N LYS A 633 24.21 -4.00 10.82
CA LYS A 633 25.04 -4.02 12.04
C LYS A 633 24.64 -5.22 12.89
N LEU A 634 25.57 -6.14 13.11
CA LEU A 634 25.42 -7.27 14.02
C LEU A 634 26.28 -7.05 15.28
N ARG A 635 26.15 -7.94 16.27
CA ARG A 635 26.83 -7.80 17.56
C ARG A 635 28.36 -7.80 17.46
N GLU A 636 28.92 -8.55 16.51
CA GLU A 636 30.38 -8.76 16.39
C GLU A 636 30.98 -8.28 15.06
N LYS A 637 30.11 -7.96 14.09
CA LYS A 637 30.52 -7.60 12.73
C LYS A 637 29.49 -6.68 12.08
N THR A 638 29.90 -5.99 11.04
CA THR A 638 29.00 -5.30 10.11
C THR A 638 29.06 -6.00 8.77
N ILE A 639 27.90 -6.28 8.18
CA ILE A 639 27.79 -6.85 6.84
C ILE A 639 27.37 -5.75 5.89
N VAL A 640 28.19 -5.52 4.86
CA VAL A 640 27.85 -4.64 3.75
C VAL A 640 27.48 -5.50 2.55
N THR A 641 26.30 -5.25 2.00
CA THR A 641 25.75 -6.01 0.88
C THR A 641 25.66 -5.13 -0.34
N LEU A 642 26.08 -5.64 -1.51
CA LEU A 642 26.00 -4.95 -2.79
C LEU A 642 25.19 -5.78 -3.78
N ALA A 643 24.38 -5.13 -4.59
CA ALA A 643 23.74 -5.70 -5.77
C ALA A 643 23.87 -4.73 -6.95
N PRO A 644 23.75 -5.16 -8.21
CA PRO A 644 23.70 -4.23 -9.34
C PRO A 644 22.54 -3.24 -9.15
N SER A 645 22.73 -1.97 -9.51
CA SER A 645 21.69 -0.94 -9.39
C SER A 645 20.58 -1.09 -10.42
N ARG A 646 20.86 -1.77 -11.54
CA ARG A 646 19.92 -2.06 -12.62
C ARG A 646 20.10 -3.49 -13.12
N HIS A 647 19.06 -4.02 -13.75
CA HIS A 647 19.13 -5.26 -14.51
C HIS A 647 20.24 -5.19 -15.57
N SER A 648 20.96 -6.30 -15.76
CA SER A 648 22.11 -6.45 -16.68
C SER A 648 23.39 -5.67 -16.34
N PHE A 649 23.35 -4.77 -15.34
CA PHE A 649 24.55 -4.04 -14.91
C PHE A 649 25.52 -4.97 -14.18
N ALA A 650 26.80 -4.59 -14.20
CA ALA A 650 27.85 -5.21 -13.41
C ALA A 650 28.59 -4.11 -12.66
N PHE A 651 29.06 -4.42 -11.45
CA PHE A 651 29.85 -3.51 -10.63
C PHE A 651 31.21 -4.12 -10.30
N SER A 652 32.24 -3.28 -10.17
CA SER A 652 33.61 -3.65 -9.81
C SER A 652 34.34 -2.43 -9.26
N GLY A 653 35.32 -2.62 -8.38
CA GLY A 653 36.10 -1.51 -7.83
C GLY A 653 36.54 -1.80 -6.40
N GLU A 654 36.28 -0.87 -5.50
CA GLU A 654 36.61 -0.99 -4.08
C GLU A 654 35.38 -0.68 -3.24
N ILE A 655 35.24 -1.39 -2.12
CA ILE A 655 34.32 -1.02 -1.05
C ILE A 655 35.13 -0.51 0.15
N ALA A 656 34.75 0.65 0.69
CA ALA A 656 35.36 1.20 1.89
C ALA A 656 34.33 1.42 3.01
N PHE A 657 34.66 0.94 4.21
CA PHE A 657 33.85 1.09 5.42
C PHE A 657 34.78 1.11 6.65
N ASP A 658 34.56 2.04 7.58
CA ASP A 658 35.35 2.19 8.82
C ASP A 658 36.89 2.20 8.63
N GLY A 659 37.34 2.82 7.55
CA GLY A 659 38.75 2.91 7.18
C GLY A 659 39.36 1.62 6.60
N GLU A 660 38.60 0.54 6.49
CA GLU A 660 38.97 -0.67 5.78
C GLU A 660 38.51 -0.61 4.32
N ARG A 661 39.28 -1.24 3.43
CA ARG A 661 39.06 -1.24 1.98
C ARG A 661 39.19 -2.66 1.44
N LEU A 662 38.22 -3.11 0.66
CA LEU A 662 38.23 -4.44 0.04
C LEU A 662 38.00 -4.30 -1.47
N ALA A 663 38.76 -5.06 -2.26
CA ALA A 663 38.56 -5.12 -3.70
C ALA A 663 37.28 -5.89 -4.06
N VAL A 664 36.50 -5.33 -4.97
CA VAL A 664 35.29 -5.94 -5.52
C VAL A 664 35.58 -6.39 -6.94
N THR A 665 35.68 -7.70 -7.13
CA THR A 665 35.77 -8.29 -8.47
C THR A 665 34.47 -8.03 -9.24
N ARG A 666 34.57 -7.95 -10.58
CA ARG A 666 33.41 -7.66 -11.43
C ARG A 666 32.31 -8.71 -11.22
N SER A 667 31.16 -8.26 -10.72
CA SER A 667 30.03 -9.12 -10.40
C SER A 667 28.72 -8.55 -10.94
N ARG A 668 27.80 -9.46 -11.26
CA ARG A 668 26.38 -9.18 -11.58
C ARG A 668 25.44 -9.72 -10.49
N GLU A 669 26.01 -10.28 -9.43
CA GLU A 669 25.28 -10.99 -8.39
C GLU A 669 25.40 -10.25 -7.07
N LEU A 670 24.54 -10.62 -6.12
CA LEU A 670 24.63 -10.16 -4.73
C LEU A 670 26.01 -10.49 -4.13
N GLN A 671 26.70 -9.50 -3.57
CA GLN A 671 27.97 -9.68 -2.86
C GLN A 671 27.82 -9.26 -1.39
N ARG A 672 28.52 -9.93 -0.49
CA ARG A 672 28.50 -9.67 0.96
C ARG A 672 29.93 -9.54 1.49
N PHE A 673 30.19 -8.46 2.21
CA PHE A 673 31.48 -8.17 2.82
C PHE A 673 31.29 -8.02 4.33
N ALA A 674 32.05 -8.77 5.12
CA ALA A 674 31.99 -8.72 6.57
C ALA A 674 33.18 -7.92 7.12
N PHE A 675 32.89 -6.89 7.89
CA PHE A 675 33.87 -6.04 8.58
C PHE A 675 33.78 -6.32 10.08
N GLY A 676 34.91 -6.54 10.76
CA GLY A 676 34.94 -6.74 12.20
C GLY A 676 34.59 -5.45 12.94
N LEU A 677 33.92 -5.53 14.10
CA LEU A 677 33.79 -4.36 14.95
C LEU A 677 35.15 -4.05 15.58
N ARG A 678 35.72 -2.87 15.31
CA ARG A 678 36.85 -2.36 16.09
C ARG A 678 36.38 -2.22 17.54
N ARG A 679 37.05 -2.90 18.47
CA ARG A 679 36.89 -2.61 19.90
C ARG A 679 37.32 -1.15 20.09
N ALA A 680 36.36 -0.29 20.38
CA ALA A 680 36.62 1.08 20.80
C ALA A 680 37.47 1.11 22.08
#